data_AF-A0A259TJJ1-F1
#
_entry.id   AF-A0A259TJJ1-F1
#
_cell.length_a   1.000
_cell.length_b   1.000
_cell.length_c   1.000
_cell.angle_alpha   90.00
_cell.angle_beta   90.00
_cell.angle_gamma   90.00
#
_symmetry.space_group_name_H-M   'P 1'
#
loop_
_entity.id
_entity.type
_entity.pdbx_description
1 polymer ?
#
loop_
_entity_poly.entity_id
_entity_poly.type
_entity_poly.pdbx_seq_one_letter_code
_entity_poly.pdbx_strand_id
1 'polypeptide(L)'
;MGRLFNSHRLKKGKGQWGKARRAKPDNKIAAISAAEATGGNLPLNSVGTSNLVDGAVVTTKIAEHSVTADKLGLSWLSVPAAAGFADALSRLKAQGGGVLVLPAGSYPIAADTVVDPSITLRLMNGAQLNIAQGKVLTINGGVEAGMYPIFAGSGSVRGTMAEYYPQWFGAAGDGNADDSAGIQAAVNAANGSGATVVLPAGTYKIKEIKLQNRMMLRGEKGAVLEPYTAGQDAKLTASGVTDFEVADLEGRISLNILSSSDFVIRNLRVRQNVEGWHIYQSADGQLVDNRIVESANKDERFMYLNDCTRMLVQGNQIRNLTLFNGTDPNSNTGINISSSSYCQIVNNYVENCGGQGICFDTNTGIADAASRACFSNIAAGNIVIGNGQEGITAFASKQYETYDITVVNNICINNRYNGIEFWGVRQGVIEGNSISAPAMKEYSFGAINIFAAKDVIIDGNSIENVPTSGIALVNGPKYAESRCQNIVITSNRILNWNNLDLSPATNHDQICGINLFNADYCLIQGNLLMDTRPGRKNVVKAISVVEGRHLIRGNINPQNLLIDDHVEADLSWAGHQIAERSPYVRFSSLPGDVNNGVMTGVDPGTLWYNHSKLAFFYKGFDKTMLTPLVLDEKSTSGFPSGDYAPGFFSYQTQTGRLFYRGKPNNSNGKYMEVVLKDKFINLKRSTEVSKTPVEGDTYYDTVRKKPVYYDGANWRDFSGNIVSVNP
;
A
#
# COMPACT_ATOMS: atom_id res chain seq x y z
N MET A 1 61.98 33.68 11.60
CA MET A 1 63.05 34.71 11.73
C MET A 1 63.79 34.40 13.03
N GLY A 2 65.11 34.45 13.18
CA GLY A 2 66.22 34.75 12.30
C GLY A 2 67.49 34.31 13.06
N ARG A 3 68.49 33.87 12.30
CA ARG A 3 69.87 33.65 12.74
C ARG A 3 70.38 34.86 13.53
N LEU A 4 71.33 34.65 14.44
CA LEU A 4 72.66 35.28 14.31
C LEU A 4 73.66 34.78 15.37
N PHE A 5 74.87 34.56 14.85
CA PHE A 5 76.12 34.21 15.50
C PHE A 5 76.64 35.30 16.45
N ASN A 6 77.37 34.90 17.49
CA ASN A 6 78.75 35.37 17.79
C ASN A 6 79.28 34.65 19.05
N SER A 7 80.33 33.85 18.97
CA SER A 7 81.77 34.20 18.91
C SER A 7 82.35 34.58 20.28
N HIS A 8 83.34 33.81 20.75
CA HIS A 8 84.56 34.20 21.50
C HIS A 8 85.00 33.05 22.42
N ARG A 9 86.27 32.86 22.78
CA ARG A 9 87.60 33.09 22.18
C ARG A 9 88.56 32.40 23.17
N LEU A 10 89.52 31.63 22.66
CA LEU A 10 90.86 31.37 23.22
C LEU A 10 91.01 30.80 24.66
N LYS A 11 91.72 29.66 24.76
CA LYS A 11 93.07 29.67 25.34
C LYS A 11 93.95 28.53 24.83
N LYS A 12 95.20 28.91 24.56
CA LYS A 12 96.31 28.16 23.97
C LYS A 12 96.88 27.11 24.93
N GLY A 13 97.29 25.98 24.39
CA GLY A 13 98.27 25.06 24.96
C GLY A 13 99.17 24.50 23.85
N LYS A 14 100.46 24.86 23.89
CA LYS A 14 101.58 24.39 23.06
C LYS A 14 101.66 22.85 23.14
N GLY A 15 102.00 22.03 22.15
CA GLY A 15 102.90 22.20 21.02
C GLY A 15 104.02 21.17 21.15
N GLN A 16 103.98 20.08 20.37
CA GLN A 16 105.18 19.35 19.96
C GLN A 16 104.92 18.59 18.66
N TRP A 17 105.79 18.83 17.70
CA TRP A 17 105.81 18.30 16.34
C TRP A 17 106.62 17.01 16.27
N GLY A 18 106.15 16.05 15.47
CA GLY A 18 106.86 14.80 15.20
C GLY A 18 106.46 14.16 13.87
N LYS A 19 107.00 14.71 12.77
CA LYS A 19 107.30 14.11 11.45
C LYS A 19 106.18 13.42 10.64
N ALA A 20 105.95 14.01 9.46
CA ALA A 20 105.22 13.45 8.33
C ALA A 20 106.02 12.36 7.58
N ARG A 21 105.32 11.31 7.10
CA ARG A 21 105.66 10.56 5.88
C ARG A 21 104.38 10.21 5.10
N ARG A 22 104.53 10.23 3.77
CA ARG A 22 103.52 10.29 2.70
C ARG A 22 102.71 8.99 2.47
N ALA A 23 101.41 9.21 2.19
CA ALA A 23 100.53 8.67 1.14
C ALA A 23 100.50 7.17 0.78
N LYS A 24 99.29 6.57 0.85
CA LYS A 24 98.50 6.06 -0.30
C LYS A 24 97.02 5.83 0.09
N PRO A 25 96.06 5.93 -0.86
CA PRO A 25 94.63 5.96 -0.58
C PRO A 25 93.98 4.60 -0.82
N ASP A 26 93.34 4.02 0.20
CA ASP A 26 92.49 2.84 0.03
C ASP A 26 91.07 3.15 0.48
N ASN A 27 90.15 3.13 -0.48
CA ASN A 27 88.73 2.93 -0.25
C ASN A 27 88.55 1.71 0.67
N LYS A 28 88.04 1.92 1.88
CA LYS A 28 87.38 0.87 2.65
C LYS A 28 85.98 1.33 3.03
N ILE A 29 85.03 0.79 2.28
CA ILE A 29 83.69 0.47 2.77
C ILE A 29 83.88 -0.19 4.14
N ALA A 30 83.25 0.38 5.18
CA ALA A 30 83.32 -0.17 6.52
C ALA A 30 82.75 -1.60 6.49
N ALA A 31 83.63 -2.59 6.58
CA ALA A 31 83.25 -3.97 6.81
C ALA A 31 82.78 -4.08 8.27
N ILE A 32 81.50 -4.37 8.45
CA ILE A 32 80.95 -4.80 9.74
C ILE A 32 81.68 -6.09 10.10
N SER A 33 82.41 -6.08 11.22
CA SER A 33 83.11 -7.26 11.73
C SER A 33 82.10 -8.33 12.14
N ALA A 34 82.34 -9.56 11.72
CA ALA A 34 81.47 -10.73 11.88
C ALA A 34 81.20 -11.18 13.34
N ALA A 35 81.49 -10.35 14.35
CA ALA A 35 81.37 -10.66 15.76
C ALA A 35 80.15 -10.02 16.46
N GLU A 36 79.39 -9.13 15.79
CA GLU A 36 78.18 -8.51 16.38
C GLU A 36 76.87 -9.24 16.02
N ALA A 37 76.94 -10.38 15.33
CA ALA A 37 75.79 -11.21 14.94
C ALA A 37 75.56 -12.44 15.83
N THR A 38 76.00 -12.41 17.10
CA THR A 38 75.87 -13.55 18.03
C THR A 38 74.59 -13.52 18.87
N GLY A 39 73.48 -13.10 18.26
CA GLY A 39 72.13 -13.37 18.75
C GLY A 39 71.49 -14.53 17.98
N GLY A 40 72.15 -15.70 17.94
CA GLY A 40 71.57 -17.02 17.64
C GLY A 40 70.77 -17.29 16.35
N ASN A 41 70.47 -16.29 15.52
CA ASN A 41 69.38 -16.42 14.54
C ASN A 41 69.82 -16.72 13.09
N LEU A 42 71.13 -16.68 12.78
CA LEU A 42 71.65 -16.90 11.42
C LEU A 42 72.89 -17.82 11.45
N PRO A 43 72.97 -18.87 10.59
CA PRO A 43 74.12 -19.79 10.57
C PRO A 43 75.37 -19.15 9.94
N LEU A 44 76.55 -19.73 10.17
CA LEU A 44 77.80 -19.25 9.55
C LEU A 44 77.66 -19.23 8.00
N ASN A 45 78.13 -18.16 7.35
CA ASN A 45 78.03 -17.93 5.89
C ASN A 45 76.62 -17.67 5.31
N SER A 46 75.67 -17.20 6.13
CA SER A 46 74.30 -16.89 5.67
C SER A 46 74.09 -15.43 5.21
N VAL A 47 75.08 -14.55 5.39
CA VAL A 47 75.07 -13.16 4.93
C VAL A 47 76.26 -12.93 4.01
N GLY A 48 76.01 -12.65 2.73
CA GLY A 48 76.98 -12.20 1.74
C GLY A 48 77.23 -10.69 1.82
N THR A 49 78.08 -10.16 0.94
CA THR A 49 78.52 -8.75 0.99
C THR A 49 77.40 -7.73 0.76
N SER A 50 76.27 -8.14 0.19
CA SER A 50 75.11 -7.28 -0.05
C SER A 50 73.76 -7.97 0.14
N ASN A 51 73.75 -9.30 0.36
CA ASN A 51 72.54 -10.12 0.30
C ASN A 51 72.59 -11.20 1.39
N LEU A 52 71.45 -11.79 1.75
CA LEU A 52 71.46 -13.13 2.36
C LEU A 52 71.87 -14.16 1.29
N VAL A 53 72.66 -15.15 1.67
CA VAL A 53 73.10 -16.21 0.75
C VAL A 53 71.93 -17.16 0.48
N ASP A 54 71.77 -17.66 -0.74
CA ASP A 54 70.68 -18.60 -1.07
C ASP A 54 70.67 -19.81 -0.12
N GLY A 55 69.52 -20.10 0.49
CA GLY A 55 69.38 -21.13 1.53
C GLY A 55 69.71 -20.69 2.97
N ALA A 56 70.05 -19.42 3.20
CA ALA A 56 70.25 -18.83 4.54
C ALA A 56 68.99 -18.86 5.41
N VAL A 57 67.81 -18.80 4.79
CA VAL A 57 66.50 -18.88 5.45
C VAL A 57 65.91 -20.26 5.20
N VAL A 58 65.91 -21.11 6.23
CA VAL A 58 65.30 -22.44 6.19
C VAL A 58 64.06 -22.50 7.08
N THR A 59 63.11 -23.37 6.76
CA THR A 59 61.81 -23.51 7.45
C THR A 59 61.93 -23.77 8.95
N THR A 60 63.00 -24.43 9.39
CA THR A 60 63.32 -24.65 10.82
C THR A 60 63.80 -23.39 11.55
N LYS A 61 64.16 -22.31 10.84
CA LYS A 61 64.58 -21.00 11.40
C LYS A 61 63.48 -19.93 11.38
N ILE A 62 62.37 -20.19 10.69
CA ILE A 62 61.10 -19.50 10.94
C ILE A 62 60.39 -20.20 12.12
N ALA A 63 61.13 -20.40 13.21
CA ALA A 63 60.58 -21.05 14.39
C ALA A 63 59.61 -20.09 15.10
N GLU A 64 58.42 -20.64 15.37
CA GLU A 64 57.43 -20.24 16.37
C GLU A 64 57.29 -18.72 16.60
N HIS A 65 56.46 -18.05 15.78
CA HIS A 65 55.99 -16.66 15.97
C HIS A 65 56.95 -15.51 15.58
N SER A 66 58.07 -15.80 14.91
CA SER A 66 59.02 -14.74 14.50
C SER A 66 58.55 -13.90 13.28
N VAL A 67 57.74 -14.47 12.40
CA VAL A 67 57.04 -13.77 11.30
C VAL A 67 55.54 -13.89 11.58
N THR A 68 54.96 -12.88 12.22
CA THR A 68 53.51 -12.81 12.46
C THR A 68 52.84 -11.98 11.35
N ALA A 69 51.53 -12.15 11.18
CA ALA A 69 50.74 -11.29 10.32
C ALA A 69 50.93 -9.79 10.68
N ASP A 70 51.15 -9.46 11.96
CA ASP A 70 51.44 -8.09 12.43
C ASP A 70 52.75 -7.52 11.84
N LYS A 71 53.76 -8.38 11.67
CA LYS A 71 55.06 -7.98 11.10
C LYS A 71 55.04 -7.86 9.57
N LEU A 72 54.05 -8.47 8.93
CA LEU A 72 53.86 -8.44 7.48
C LEU A 72 52.80 -7.41 7.04
N GLY A 73 52.08 -6.78 7.98
CA GLY A 73 51.01 -5.81 7.68
C GLY A 73 49.86 -6.42 6.87
N LEU A 74 49.60 -7.73 7.04
CA LEU A 74 48.56 -8.41 6.26
C LEU A 74 47.18 -7.95 6.74
N SER A 75 46.39 -7.39 5.84
CA SER A 75 44.98 -7.02 6.10
C SER A 75 44.02 -8.22 6.07
N TRP A 76 44.56 -9.45 6.07
CA TRP A 76 43.80 -10.68 6.03
C TRP A 76 44.52 -11.82 6.76
N LEU A 77 43.73 -12.74 7.32
CA LEU A 77 44.20 -13.95 8.00
C LEU A 77 43.40 -15.15 7.48
N SER A 78 44.05 -16.28 7.25
CA SER A 78 43.37 -17.56 6.98
C SER A 78 43.55 -18.50 8.15
N VAL A 79 42.48 -19.18 8.57
CA VAL A 79 42.48 -20.04 9.76
C VAL A 79 41.98 -21.43 9.41
N PRO A 80 42.75 -22.50 9.65
CA PRO A 80 42.24 -23.86 9.50
C PRO A 80 41.27 -24.20 10.64
N ALA A 81 40.24 -24.99 10.33
CA ALA A 81 39.11 -25.32 11.23
C ALA A 81 39.48 -25.77 12.66
N ALA A 82 40.66 -26.38 12.85
CA ALA A 82 41.13 -26.91 14.12
C ALA A 82 41.76 -25.86 15.07
N ALA A 83 41.99 -24.61 14.63
CA ALA A 83 42.72 -23.60 15.42
C ALA A 83 41.98 -22.26 15.53
N GLY A 84 41.30 -22.02 16.66
CA GLY A 84 41.15 -20.66 17.22
C GLY A 84 40.44 -19.58 16.40
N PHE A 85 39.19 -19.80 15.94
CA PHE A 85 38.36 -18.72 15.36
C PHE A 85 38.34 -17.45 16.24
N ALA A 86 38.20 -17.60 17.56
CA ALA A 86 38.21 -16.48 18.51
C ALA A 86 39.61 -15.80 18.65
N ASP A 87 40.70 -16.56 18.56
CA ASP A 87 42.07 -16.02 18.56
C ASP A 87 42.30 -15.18 17.30
N ALA A 88 41.87 -15.67 16.16
CA ALA A 88 41.96 -14.99 14.89
C ALA A 88 41.20 -13.66 14.87
N LEU A 89 39.97 -13.64 15.41
CA LEU A 89 39.21 -12.40 15.60
C LEU A 89 39.96 -11.40 16.49
N SER A 90 40.53 -11.87 17.61
CA SER A 90 41.27 -11.04 18.56
C SER A 90 42.51 -10.41 17.92
N ARG A 91 43.24 -11.19 17.12
CA ARG A 91 44.44 -10.74 16.40
C ARG A 91 44.11 -9.71 15.32
N LEU A 92 43.10 -9.96 14.49
CA LEU A 92 42.67 -9.00 13.48
C LEU A 92 42.17 -7.69 14.11
N LYS A 93 41.41 -7.78 15.20
CA LYS A 93 40.97 -6.59 15.94
C LYS A 93 42.14 -5.78 16.48
N ALA A 94 43.17 -6.44 17.04
CA ALA A 94 44.37 -5.77 17.52
C ALA A 94 45.16 -5.06 16.39
N GLN A 95 45.02 -5.52 15.15
CA GLN A 95 45.61 -4.92 13.95
C GLN A 95 44.74 -3.79 13.33
N GLY A 96 43.58 -3.49 13.92
CA GLY A 96 42.64 -2.49 13.40
C GLY A 96 41.61 -3.01 12.40
N GLY A 97 41.48 -4.34 12.24
CA GLY A 97 40.51 -4.98 11.37
C GLY A 97 41.12 -5.79 10.23
N GLY A 98 40.28 -6.20 9.27
CA GLY A 98 40.71 -6.93 8.07
C GLY A 98 39.79 -8.08 7.69
N VAL A 99 40.24 -8.94 6.77
CA VAL A 99 39.46 -10.08 6.26
C VAL A 99 39.88 -11.38 6.93
N LEU A 100 38.96 -12.04 7.62
CA LEU A 100 39.15 -13.39 8.12
C LEU A 100 38.64 -14.40 7.08
N VAL A 101 39.57 -15.07 6.39
CA VAL A 101 39.27 -16.11 5.40
C VAL A 101 39.11 -17.46 6.10
N LEU A 102 37.96 -18.09 5.89
CA LEU A 102 37.60 -19.39 6.42
C LEU A 102 37.48 -20.41 5.27
N PRO A 103 38.49 -21.26 5.04
CA PRO A 103 38.40 -22.39 4.13
C PRO A 103 37.34 -23.41 4.56
N ALA A 104 37.04 -24.38 3.70
CA ALA A 104 36.13 -25.48 4.02
C ALA A 104 36.48 -26.17 5.35
N GLY A 105 35.49 -26.37 6.21
CA GLY A 105 35.67 -26.93 7.55
C GLY A 105 34.62 -26.43 8.55
N SER A 106 34.54 -27.10 9.70
CA SER A 106 33.63 -26.74 10.79
C SER A 106 34.37 -25.95 11.87
N TYR A 107 33.91 -24.74 12.16
CA TYR A 107 34.50 -23.81 13.12
C TYR A 107 33.61 -23.72 14.36
N PRO A 108 33.97 -24.39 15.47
CA PRO A 108 33.12 -24.43 16.66
C PRO A 108 33.08 -23.08 17.39
N ILE A 109 31.88 -22.60 17.68
CA ILE A 109 31.62 -21.40 18.49
C ILE A 109 31.04 -21.86 19.84
N ALA A 110 31.93 -22.20 20.77
CA ALA A 110 31.58 -22.78 22.07
C ALA A 110 31.22 -21.74 23.15
N ALA A 111 31.39 -20.46 22.86
CA ALA A 111 31.08 -19.33 23.74
C ALA A 111 30.50 -18.17 22.93
N ASP A 112 29.79 -17.25 23.60
CA ASP A 112 29.31 -16.04 22.95
C ASP A 112 30.48 -15.28 22.32
N THR A 113 30.37 -14.99 21.03
CA THR A 113 31.47 -14.48 20.21
C THR A 113 30.99 -13.27 19.44
N VAL A 114 31.83 -12.23 19.38
CA VAL A 114 31.54 -10.98 18.67
C VAL A 114 32.57 -10.78 17.56
N VAL A 115 32.09 -10.61 16.33
CA VAL A 115 32.89 -10.14 15.20
C VAL A 115 32.81 -8.62 15.17
N ASP A 116 33.96 -7.97 15.29
CA ASP A 116 34.09 -6.51 15.32
C ASP A 116 33.67 -5.88 13.98
N PRO A 117 33.09 -4.65 13.96
CA PRO A 117 32.74 -3.95 12.72
C PRO A 117 33.88 -3.79 11.72
N SER A 118 35.13 -3.79 12.20
CA SER A 118 36.33 -3.69 11.36
C SER A 118 36.74 -5.01 10.67
N ILE A 119 36.05 -6.13 10.96
CA ILE A 119 36.41 -7.47 10.47
C ILE A 119 35.37 -7.98 9.46
N THR A 120 35.82 -8.38 8.27
CA THR A 120 34.99 -9.10 7.29
C THR A 120 35.26 -10.60 7.35
N LEU A 121 34.23 -11.42 7.54
CA LEU A 121 34.33 -12.87 7.41
C LEU A 121 34.18 -13.26 5.94
N ARG A 122 35.20 -13.88 5.34
CA ARG A 122 35.12 -14.48 4.01
C ARG A 122 35.03 -16.00 4.14
N LEU A 123 33.83 -16.54 3.96
CA LEU A 123 33.56 -17.98 4.10
C LEU A 123 33.61 -18.64 2.73
N MET A 124 34.52 -19.60 2.54
CA MET A 124 34.58 -20.41 1.34
C MET A 124 33.51 -21.50 1.37
N ASN A 125 33.17 -22.06 0.21
CA ASN A 125 32.20 -23.16 0.14
C ASN A 125 32.64 -24.33 1.02
N GLY A 126 31.74 -24.78 1.90
CA GLY A 126 31.99 -25.81 2.91
C GLY A 126 32.52 -25.29 4.26
N ALA A 127 32.74 -23.99 4.41
CA ALA A 127 33.07 -23.38 5.70
C ALA A 127 31.79 -23.16 6.51
N GLN A 128 31.70 -23.73 7.72
CA GLN A 128 30.53 -23.63 8.58
C GLN A 128 30.93 -23.19 9.98
N LEU A 129 30.38 -22.06 10.42
CA LEU A 129 30.42 -21.62 11.81
C LEU A 129 29.39 -22.45 12.56
N ASN A 130 29.84 -23.30 13.48
CA ASN A 130 28.98 -24.21 14.24
C ASN A 130 28.73 -23.65 15.64
N ILE A 131 27.57 -22.99 15.82
CA ILE A 131 27.22 -22.32 17.06
C ILE A 131 26.61 -23.32 18.04
N ALA A 132 27.27 -23.50 19.18
CA ALA A 132 26.80 -24.39 20.23
C ALA A 132 25.46 -23.93 20.81
N GLN A 133 24.67 -24.88 21.32
CA GLN A 133 23.38 -24.60 21.94
C GLN A 133 23.49 -23.53 23.03
N GLY A 134 22.60 -22.54 23.00
CA GLY A 134 22.57 -21.44 23.97
C GLY A 134 23.73 -20.44 23.84
N LYS A 135 24.54 -20.53 22.78
CA LYS A 135 25.56 -19.53 22.45
C LYS A 135 25.11 -18.62 21.32
N VAL A 136 25.67 -17.41 21.31
CA VAL A 136 25.34 -16.38 20.32
C VAL A 136 26.59 -15.93 19.59
N LEU A 137 26.54 -15.98 18.26
CA LEU A 137 27.49 -15.31 17.39
C LEU A 137 26.91 -13.95 16.97
N THR A 138 27.56 -12.87 17.39
CA THR A 138 27.18 -11.49 17.03
C THR A 138 28.12 -10.97 15.95
N ILE A 139 27.62 -10.70 14.75
CA ILE A 139 28.44 -10.24 13.61
C ILE A 139 28.16 -8.77 13.34
N ASN A 140 29.08 -7.89 13.75
CA ASN A 140 28.94 -6.46 13.48
C ASN A 140 29.76 -6.00 12.26
N GLY A 141 30.63 -6.86 11.74
CA GLY A 141 31.43 -6.63 10.54
C GLY A 141 30.83 -7.27 9.28
N GLY A 142 31.61 -7.31 8.20
CA GLY A 142 31.14 -7.82 6.90
C GLY A 142 31.06 -9.35 6.82
N VAL A 143 30.22 -9.87 5.92
CA VAL A 143 30.20 -11.29 5.53
C VAL A 143 30.28 -11.38 4.01
N GLU A 144 31.26 -12.15 3.52
CA GLU A 144 31.45 -12.49 2.12
C GLU A 144 31.34 -14.01 1.96
N ALA A 145 30.20 -14.48 1.44
CA ALA A 145 29.92 -15.88 1.17
C ALA A 145 29.02 -16.03 -0.06
N GLY A 146 29.05 -17.19 -0.69
CA GLY A 146 28.05 -17.54 -1.72
C GLY A 146 26.72 -18.00 -1.11
N MET A 147 25.80 -18.42 -1.99
CA MET A 147 24.49 -18.97 -1.60
C MET A 147 24.59 -20.44 -1.18
N TYR A 148 25.30 -20.69 -0.08
CA TYR A 148 25.45 -22.00 0.55
C TYR A 148 25.47 -21.87 2.07
N PRO A 149 25.25 -22.96 2.82
CA PRO A 149 25.23 -22.92 4.28
C PRO A 149 26.57 -22.48 4.87
N ILE A 150 26.55 -21.44 5.70
CA ILE A 150 27.71 -20.94 6.44
C ILE A 150 27.50 -20.95 7.96
N PHE A 151 26.26 -21.10 8.40
CA PHE A 151 25.89 -21.30 9.79
C PHE A 151 25.39 -22.72 10.02
N ALA A 152 25.77 -23.30 11.14
CA ALA A 152 25.34 -24.61 11.62
C ALA A 152 25.21 -24.61 13.14
N GLY A 153 24.67 -25.68 13.69
CA GLY A 153 24.43 -25.81 15.14
C GLY A 153 23.10 -25.21 15.57
N SER A 154 22.82 -25.27 16.87
CA SER A 154 21.55 -24.87 17.48
C SER A 154 21.62 -23.57 18.27
N GLY A 155 22.76 -22.88 18.23
CA GLY A 155 22.89 -21.52 18.76
C GLY A 155 22.28 -20.46 17.84
N SER A 156 22.45 -19.19 18.19
CA SER A 156 21.84 -18.06 17.47
C SER A 156 22.87 -17.17 16.80
N VAL A 157 22.48 -16.57 15.69
CA VAL A 157 23.24 -15.52 14.99
C VAL A 157 22.45 -14.21 15.14
N ARG A 158 23.14 -13.09 15.33
CA ARG A 158 22.58 -11.73 15.26
C ARG A 158 23.68 -10.75 14.85
N GLY A 159 23.34 -9.50 14.59
CA GLY A 159 24.35 -8.50 14.26
C GLY A 159 23.79 -7.31 13.52
N THR A 160 24.69 -6.48 13.00
CA THR A 160 24.38 -5.25 12.25
C THR A 160 24.57 -5.42 10.75
N MET A 161 24.54 -6.66 10.25
CA MET A 161 24.58 -6.94 8.82
C MET A 161 23.34 -6.38 8.14
N ALA A 162 23.52 -5.78 6.96
CA ALA A 162 22.41 -5.20 6.20
C ALA A 162 21.46 -6.27 5.65
N GLU A 163 22.00 -7.44 5.30
CA GLU A 163 21.25 -8.51 4.66
C GLU A 163 21.55 -9.88 5.28
N TYR A 164 20.50 -10.71 5.35
CA TYR A 164 20.58 -12.11 5.72
C TYR A 164 19.98 -12.97 4.61
N TYR A 165 20.68 -14.05 4.23
CA TYR A 165 20.21 -14.97 3.20
C TYR A 165 19.82 -16.31 3.83
N PRO A 166 18.59 -16.83 3.61
CA PRO A 166 18.17 -18.13 4.12
C PRO A 166 19.11 -19.30 3.76
N GLN A 167 19.81 -19.22 2.62
CA GLN A 167 20.80 -20.21 2.18
C GLN A 167 21.97 -20.35 3.16
N TRP A 168 22.36 -19.26 3.82
CA TRP A 168 23.39 -19.28 4.87
C TRP A 168 22.98 -20.15 6.07
N PHE A 169 21.68 -20.34 6.27
CA PHE A 169 21.07 -21.13 7.33
C PHE A 169 20.50 -22.47 6.84
N GLY A 170 20.73 -22.84 5.57
CA GLY A 170 20.36 -24.16 5.05
C GLY A 170 19.04 -24.23 4.27
N ALA A 171 18.39 -23.11 3.96
CA ALA A 171 17.30 -23.13 2.97
C ALA A 171 17.86 -23.48 1.58
N ALA A 172 17.21 -24.39 0.86
CA ALA A 172 17.59 -24.85 -0.46
C ALA A 172 16.97 -24.00 -1.57
N GLY A 173 15.69 -23.62 -1.43
CA GLY A 173 14.94 -22.90 -2.48
C GLY A 173 14.76 -23.72 -3.77
N ASP A 174 14.76 -25.04 -3.66
CA ASP A 174 14.76 -25.99 -4.78
C ASP A 174 13.37 -26.51 -5.16
N GLY A 175 12.32 -26.08 -4.44
CA GLY A 175 10.95 -26.53 -4.61
C GLY A 175 10.66 -27.92 -4.04
N ASN A 176 11.58 -28.54 -3.30
CA ASN A 176 11.41 -29.87 -2.72
C ASN A 176 11.57 -29.89 -1.20
N ALA A 177 12.64 -29.29 -0.68
CA ALA A 177 12.96 -29.31 0.74
C ALA A 177 11.99 -28.45 1.58
N ASP A 178 11.89 -28.73 2.88
CA ASP A 178 11.22 -27.82 3.84
C ASP A 178 12.19 -26.68 4.18
N ASP A 179 11.99 -25.51 3.59
CA ASP A 179 12.84 -24.33 3.76
C ASP A 179 12.53 -23.54 5.04
N SER A 180 11.50 -23.95 5.80
CA SER A 180 10.97 -23.18 6.94
C SER A 180 12.06 -22.88 7.99
N ALA A 181 12.89 -23.88 8.32
CA ALA A 181 13.90 -23.72 9.37
C ALA A 181 15.01 -22.72 8.98
N GLY A 182 15.48 -22.78 7.72
CA GLY A 182 16.52 -21.87 7.23
C GLY A 182 16.03 -20.44 7.12
N ILE A 183 14.81 -20.23 6.60
CA ILE A 183 14.20 -18.90 6.51
C ILE A 183 13.91 -18.35 7.92
N GLN A 184 13.36 -19.17 8.83
CA GLN A 184 13.08 -18.71 10.19
C GLN A 184 14.37 -18.33 10.94
N ALA A 185 15.48 -19.05 10.73
CA ALA A 185 16.76 -18.71 11.35
C ALA A 185 17.29 -17.36 10.84
N ALA A 186 17.16 -17.07 9.53
CA ALA A 186 17.51 -15.76 8.97
C ALA A 186 16.62 -14.64 9.54
N VAL A 187 15.31 -14.88 9.65
CA VAL A 187 14.35 -13.94 10.25
C VAL A 187 14.66 -13.67 11.73
N ASN A 188 15.01 -14.71 12.50
CA ASN A 188 15.41 -14.57 13.90
C ASN A 188 16.71 -13.77 14.04
N ALA A 189 17.65 -13.94 13.11
CA ALA A 189 18.91 -13.20 13.12
C ALA A 189 18.74 -11.71 12.78
N ALA A 190 17.74 -11.38 11.96
CA ALA A 190 17.38 -10.01 11.59
C ALA A 190 16.55 -9.27 12.66
N ASN A 191 16.02 -9.96 13.68
CA ASN A 191 15.15 -9.36 14.69
C ASN A 191 15.79 -8.14 15.38
N GLY A 192 15.10 -7.00 15.33
CA GLY A 192 15.49 -5.75 15.98
C GLY A 192 16.61 -4.98 15.26
N SER A 193 17.14 -5.51 14.16
CA SER A 193 18.37 -5.00 13.52
C SER A 193 18.14 -3.93 12.45
N GLY A 194 16.96 -3.91 11.83
CA GLY A 194 16.66 -3.12 10.63
C GLY A 194 17.13 -3.79 9.33
N ALA A 195 17.62 -5.03 9.40
CA ALA A 195 18.15 -5.75 8.25
C ALA A 195 17.05 -6.33 7.34
N THR A 196 17.43 -6.63 6.10
CA THR A 196 16.60 -7.34 5.14
C THR A 196 16.97 -8.82 5.09
N VAL A 197 16.00 -9.70 5.30
CA VAL A 197 16.09 -11.10 4.89
C VAL A 197 15.75 -11.17 3.40
N VAL A 198 16.76 -11.44 2.58
CA VAL A 198 16.62 -11.49 1.12
C VAL A 198 16.46 -12.94 0.70
N LEU A 199 15.40 -13.25 -0.04
CA LEU A 199 15.18 -14.54 -0.69
C LEU A 199 15.63 -14.42 -2.16
N PRO A 200 16.78 -15.01 -2.55
CA PRO A 200 17.16 -15.10 -3.95
C PRO A 200 16.13 -15.87 -4.79
N ALA A 201 16.25 -15.79 -6.11
CA ALA A 201 15.42 -16.59 -7.03
C ALA A 201 15.45 -18.08 -6.66
N GLY A 202 14.27 -18.70 -6.57
CA GLY A 202 14.09 -20.06 -6.10
C GLY A 202 12.66 -20.31 -5.64
N THR A 203 12.28 -21.57 -5.51
CA THR A 203 10.97 -21.96 -4.96
C THR A 203 11.19 -22.47 -3.55
N TYR A 204 10.68 -21.76 -2.56
CA TYR A 204 10.83 -22.10 -1.15
C TYR A 204 9.54 -22.75 -0.65
N LYS A 205 9.63 -24.00 -0.22
CA LYS A 205 8.48 -24.66 0.39
C LYS A 205 8.49 -24.42 1.89
N ILE A 206 7.46 -23.74 2.38
CA ILE A 206 7.37 -23.38 3.80
C ILE A 206 6.04 -23.81 4.41
N LYS A 207 6.05 -24.00 5.74
CA LYS A 207 4.84 -24.16 6.55
C LYS A 207 4.39 -22.83 7.11
N GLU A 208 5.25 -22.22 7.92
CA GLU A 208 5.00 -20.94 8.59
C GLU A 208 6.31 -20.21 8.81
N ILE A 209 6.34 -18.90 8.54
CA ILE A 209 7.43 -18.00 8.93
C ILE A 209 6.89 -16.92 9.87
N LYS A 210 7.46 -16.85 11.06
CA LYS A 210 7.13 -15.87 12.11
C LYS A 210 8.02 -14.65 11.98
N LEU A 211 7.44 -13.58 11.46
CA LEU A 211 8.07 -12.26 11.31
C LEU A 211 8.49 -11.70 12.67
N GLN A 212 9.48 -10.80 12.65
CA GLN A 212 10.13 -10.25 13.85
C GLN A 212 10.18 -8.73 13.77
N ASN A 213 10.52 -8.08 14.89
CA ASN A 213 10.53 -6.62 14.94
C ASN A 213 11.62 -6.04 14.05
N ARG A 214 11.39 -4.86 13.49
CA ARG A 214 12.41 -4.05 12.81
C ARG A 214 13.19 -4.86 11.77
N MET A 215 12.48 -5.45 10.82
CA MET A 215 13.07 -6.25 9.74
C MET A 215 12.25 -6.19 8.46
N MET A 216 12.89 -6.49 7.34
CA MET A 216 12.22 -6.66 6.05
C MET A 216 12.41 -8.09 5.55
N LEU A 217 11.35 -8.76 5.11
CA LEU A 217 11.40 -9.99 4.33
C LEU A 217 11.15 -9.65 2.85
N ARG A 218 12.15 -9.85 1.99
CA ARG A 218 12.07 -9.44 0.58
C ARG A 218 12.37 -10.59 -0.37
N GLY A 219 11.53 -10.78 -1.39
CA GLY A 219 11.82 -11.63 -2.54
C GLY A 219 12.64 -10.91 -3.61
N GLU A 220 13.67 -11.55 -4.14
CA GLU A 220 14.21 -11.16 -5.44
C GLU A 220 13.32 -11.69 -6.57
N LYS A 221 13.50 -11.17 -7.79
CA LYS A 221 12.74 -11.62 -8.95
C LYS A 221 12.90 -13.14 -9.14
N GLY A 222 11.78 -13.86 -9.02
CA GLY A 222 11.73 -15.32 -9.13
C GLY A 222 11.80 -16.06 -7.79
N ALA A 223 11.77 -15.35 -6.66
CA ALA A 223 11.54 -15.95 -5.34
C ALA A 223 10.05 -16.26 -5.18
N VAL A 224 9.73 -17.56 -5.06
CA VAL A 224 8.36 -18.06 -4.94
C VAL A 224 8.19 -18.79 -3.63
N LEU A 225 7.18 -18.42 -2.84
CA LEU A 225 6.76 -19.16 -1.65
C LEU A 225 5.63 -20.13 -2.02
N GLU A 226 5.85 -21.41 -1.73
CA GLU A 226 4.85 -22.46 -1.92
C GLU A 226 4.61 -23.20 -0.59
N PRO A 227 3.43 -23.78 -0.38
CA PRO A 227 3.16 -24.54 0.82
C PRO A 227 3.97 -25.84 0.80
N TYR A 228 4.62 -26.15 1.92
CA TYR A 228 5.19 -27.47 2.14
C TYR A 228 4.10 -28.53 2.36
N THR A 229 2.99 -28.13 3.02
CA THR A 229 1.85 -29.00 3.30
C THR A 229 0.80 -28.88 2.19
N ALA A 230 0.44 -29.99 1.55
CA ALA A 230 -0.60 -29.98 0.51
C ALA A 230 -1.95 -29.47 1.04
N GLY A 231 -2.61 -28.62 0.26
CA GLY A 231 -3.93 -28.05 0.62
C GLY A 231 -3.89 -26.88 1.60
N GLN A 232 -2.70 -26.39 1.97
CA GLN A 232 -2.49 -25.17 2.76
C GLN A 232 -1.81 -24.10 1.91
N ASP A 233 -1.62 -22.92 2.49
CA ASP A 233 -0.79 -21.85 1.93
C ASP A 233 0.54 -21.70 2.67
N ALA A 234 1.50 -21.04 2.02
CA ALA A 234 2.74 -20.58 2.62
C ALA A 234 2.42 -19.43 3.59
N LYS A 235 2.44 -19.73 4.90
CA LYS A 235 1.93 -18.80 5.90
C LYS A 235 3.01 -17.84 6.42
N LEU A 236 2.74 -16.55 6.38
CA LEU A 236 3.53 -15.54 7.09
C LEU A 236 2.73 -15.03 8.30
N THR A 237 3.34 -15.07 9.48
CA THR A 237 2.67 -14.67 10.72
C THR A 237 3.43 -13.64 11.51
N ALA A 238 2.71 -12.76 12.19
CA ALA A 238 3.25 -11.76 13.11
C ALA A 238 2.32 -11.67 14.33
N SER A 239 2.89 -11.64 15.53
CA SER A 239 2.12 -11.47 16.76
C SER A 239 2.89 -10.59 17.74
N GLY A 240 2.33 -9.41 18.07
CA GLY A 240 3.04 -8.44 18.92
C GLY A 240 4.28 -7.83 18.24
N VAL A 241 4.30 -7.77 16.91
CA VAL A 241 5.46 -7.33 16.12
C VAL A 241 5.27 -5.88 15.67
N THR A 242 6.35 -5.12 15.63
CA THR A 242 6.38 -3.71 15.25
C THR A 242 7.48 -3.44 14.24
N ASP A 243 7.27 -2.47 13.34
CA ASP A 243 8.28 -2.00 12.38
C ASP A 243 8.75 -3.13 11.43
N PHE A 244 7.86 -3.76 10.67
CA PHE A 244 8.27 -4.83 9.76
C PHE A 244 7.71 -4.67 8.35
N GLU A 245 8.44 -5.21 7.38
CA GLU A 245 8.05 -5.14 5.98
C GLU A 245 8.09 -6.52 5.31
N VAL A 246 7.10 -6.82 4.47
CA VAL A 246 7.11 -7.96 3.56
C VAL A 246 6.93 -7.44 2.14
N ALA A 247 7.88 -7.72 1.25
CA ALA A 247 7.84 -7.17 -0.09
C ALA A 247 8.31 -8.12 -1.18
N ASP A 248 7.77 -7.89 -2.39
CA ASP A 248 8.32 -8.41 -3.64
C ASP A 248 8.38 -9.96 -3.72
N LEU A 249 7.46 -10.65 -3.03
CA LEU A 249 7.31 -12.11 -3.07
C LEU A 249 6.17 -12.55 -3.98
N GLU A 250 6.29 -13.75 -4.55
CA GLU A 250 5.27 -14.40 -5.35
C GLU A 250 4.88 -15.75 -4.75
N GLY A 251 3.67 -16.25 -5.02
CA GLY A 251 3.30 -17.64 -4.69
C GLY A 251 1.92 -17.81 -4.05
N ARG A 252 1.73 -18.94 -3.35
CA ARG A 252 0.50 -19.27 -2.61
C ARG A 252 0.65 -18.81 -1.16
N ILE A 253 0.44 -17.52 -0.91
CA ILE A 253 0.78 -16.87 0.36
C ILE A 253 -0.50 -16.48 1.13
N SER A 254 -0.54 -16.84 2.41
CA SER A 254 -1.52 -16.33 3.39
C SER A 254 -0.84 -15.56 4.51
N LEU A 255 -1.56 -14.60 5.09
CA LEU A 255 -1.08 -13.73 6.16
C LEU A 255 -1.92 -13.89 7.42
N ASN A 256 -1.28 -13.95 8.57
CA ASN A 256 -1.95 -13.84 9.87
C ASN A 256 -1.16 -12.89 10.79
N ILE A 257 -1.62 -11.65 10.87
CA ILE A 257 -0.98 -10.57 11.63
C ILE A 257 -1.88 -10.24 12.82
N LEU A 258 -1.35 -10.30 14.04
CA LEU A 258 -2.09 -10.10 15.27
C LEU A 258 -1.38 -9.09 16.17
N SER A 259 -2.12 -8.15 16.74
CA SER A 259 -1.61 -7.22 17.77
C SER A 259 -0.30 -6.54 17.36
N SER A 260 -0.18 -6.15 16.09
CA SER A 260 1.05 -5.65 15.49
C SER A 260 0.89 -4.21 15.02
N SER A 261 1.99 -3.46 14.90
CA SER A 261 1.95 -2.07 14.42
C SER A 261 3.06 -1.72 13.45
N ASP A 262 2.91 -0.59 12.75
CA ASP A 262 3.96 0.01 11.93
C ASP A 262 4.53 -0.98 10.90
N PHE A 263 3.69 -1.53 10.04
CA PHE A 263 4.12 -2.54 9.08
C PHE A 263 3.70 -2.25 7.66
N VAL A 264 4.45 -2.79 6.70
CA VAL A 264 4.18 -2.62 5.27
C VAL A 264 4.18 -3.99 4.59
N ILE A 265 3.09 -4.32 3.91
CA ILE A 265 2.98 -5.49 3.03
C ILE A 265 2.77 -4.97 1.62
N ARG A 266 3.76 -5.15 0.74
CA ARG A 266 3.69 -4.57 -0.61
C ARG A 266 4.18 -5.44 -1.73
N ASN A 267 3.68 -5.17 -2.94
CA ASN A 267 4.12 -5.80 -4.18
C ASN A 267 4.05 -7.34 -4.18
N LEU A 268 3.19 -7.94 -3.36
CA LEU A 268 3.03 -9.38 -3.36
C LEU A 268 2.23 -9.82 -4.59
N ARG A 269 2.62 -10.93 -5.21
CA ARG A 269 1.86 -11.57 -6.29
C ARG A 269 1.38 -12.93 -5.84
N VAL A 270 0.18 -12.93 -5.29
CA VAL A 270 -0.49 -14.11 -4.77
C VAL A 270 -1.38 -14.73 -5.85
N ARG A 271 -1.27 -16.05 -5.99
CA ARG A 271 -2.11 -16.83 -6.89
C ARG A 271 -2.51 -18.13 -6.23
N GLN A 272 -3.71 -18.63 -6.54
CA GLN A 272 -4.15 -19.98 -6.16
C GLN A 272 -4.12 -20.27 -4.65
N ASN A 273 -4.00 -19.24 -3.81
CA ASN A 273 -4.11 -19.34 -2.36
C ASN A 273 -5.50 -19.85 -1.98
N VAL A 274 -5.60 -20.63 -0.92
CA VAL A 274 -6.87 -21.18 -0.41
C VAL A 274 -7.35 -20.47 0.86
N GLU A 275 -6.47 -19.75 1.54
CA GLU A 275 -6.74 -18.98 2.76
C GLU A 275 -6.79 -17.47 2.49
N GLY A 276 -7.36 -16.71 3.42
CA GLY A 276 -7.40 -15.25 3.41
C GLY A 276 -6.17 -14.59 4.04
N TRP A 277 -6.13 -13.26 3.95
CA TRP A 277 -5.19 -12.42 4.72
C TRP A 277 -5.90 -11.86 5.92
N HIS A 278 -5.51 -12.29 7.10
CA HIS A 278 -6.16 -11.92 8.35
C HIS A 278 -5.25 -11.01 9.18
N ILE A 279 -5.76 -9.82 9.50
CA ILE A 279 -5.09 -8.82 10.30
C ILE A 279 -6.01 -8.47 11.45
N TYR A 280 -5.55 -8.69 12.68
CA TYR A 280 -6.33 -8.55 13.89
C TYR A 280 -5.66 -7.58 14.86
N GLN A 281 -6.44 -6.72 15.50
CA GLN A 281 -5.99 -5.92 16.65
C GLN A 281 -4.75 -5.07 16.36
N SER A 282 -4.62 -4.61 15.12
CA SER A 282 -3.37 -4.05 14.60
C SER A 282 -3.52 -2.57 14.20
N ALA A 283 -2.42 -1.84 14.20
CA ALA A 283 -2.43 -0.39 13.96
C ALA A 283 -1.38 0.04 12.94
N ASP A 284 -1.59 1.17 12.27
CA ASP A 284 -0.57 1.85 11.45
C ASP A 284 0.05 0.96 10.36
N GLY A 285 -0.71 -0.04 9.89
CA GLY A 285 -0.26 -0.99 8.87
C GLY A 285 -0.68 -0.57 7.46
N GLN A 286 0.14 -0.93 6.48
CA GLN A 286 -0.09 -0.62 5.07
C GLN A 286 -0.09 -1.90 4.22
N LEU A 287 -1.15 -2.09 3.44
CA LEU A 287 -1.27 -3.14 2.42
C LEU A 287 -1.30 -2.44 1.05
N VAL A 288 -0.18 -2.47 0.31
CA VAL A 288 0.02 -1.59 -0.85
C VAL A 288 0.42 -2.37 -2.11
N ASP A 289 -0.26 -2.11 -3.22
CA ASP A 289 0.11 -2.62 -4.56
C ASP A 289 0.24 -4.16 -4.66
N ASN A 290 -0.48 -4.89 -3.79
CA ASN A 290 -0.52 -6.34 -3.82
C ASN A 290 -1.50 -6.85 -4.87
N ARG A 291 -1.25 -8.03 -5.42
CA ARG A 291 -2.10 -8.68 -6.40
C ARG A 291 -2.49 -10.07 -5.90
N ILE A 292 -3.76 -10.27 -5.60
CA ILE A 292 -4.35 -11.57 -5.32
C ILE A 292 -5.22 -11.94 -6.51
N VAL A 293 -4.70 -12.81 -7.38
CA VAL A 293 -5.35 -13.18 -8.64
C VAL A 293 -5.61 -14.66 -8.70
N GLU A 294 -6.75 -15.06 -9.26
CA GLU A 294 -7.09 -16.48 -9.45
C GLU A 294 -6.98 -17.28 -8.14
N SER A 295 -7.56 -16.75 -7.07
CA SER A 295 -7.52 -17.43 -5.77
C SER A 295 -8.39 -18.69 -5.80
N ALA A 296 -7.92 -19.73 -5.12
CA ALA A 296 -8.68 -20.95 -4.90
C ALA A 296 -9.54 -20.88 -3.64
N ASN A 297 -9.40 -19.82 -2.82
CA ASN A 297 -10.24 -19.54 -1.67
C ASN A 297 -11.72 -19.44 -2.10
N LYS A 298 -12.61 -20.24 -1.48
CA LYS A 298 -14.06 -20.27 -1.74
C LYS A 298 -14.95 -19.89 -0.56
N ASP A 299 -14.36 -19.78 0.64
CA ASP A 299 -15.10 -19.60 1.87
C ASP A 299 -14.71 -18.32 2.63
N GLU A 300 -13.41 -18.00 2.70
CA GLU A 300 -12.85 -16.95 3.55
C GLU A 300 -12.77 -15.58 2.88
N ARG A 301 -12.72 -14.52 3.67
CA ARG A 301 -12.47 -13.15 3.18
C ARG A 301 -11.06 -13.04 2.58
N PHE A 302 -10.90 -12.30 1.50
CA PHE A 302 -9.58 -12.13 0.86
C PHE A 302 -8.64 -11.29 1.73
N MET A 303 -9.07 -10.11 2.12
CA MET A 303 -8.39 -9.25 3.11
C MET A 303 -9.36 -8.93 4.23
N TYR A 304 -9.08 -9.43 5.43
CA TYR A 304 -9.89 -9.21 6.62
C TYR A 304 -9.10 -8.45 7.67
N LEU A 305 -9.46 -7.19 7.89
CA LEU A 305 -8.89 -6.33 8.91
C LEU A 305 -9.93 -6.18 10.02
N ASN A 306 -9.68 -6.78 11.18
CA ASN A 306 -10.60 -6.76 12.30
C ASN A 306 -9.98 -6.12 13.54
N ASP A 307 -10.73 -5.24 14.21
CA ASP A 307 -10.25 -4.51 15.39
C ASP A 307 -8.96 -3.72 15.10
N CYS A 308 -8.86 -3.16 13.89
CA CYS A 308 -7.68 -2.46 13.43
C CYS A 308 -7.89 -0.94 13.45
N THR A 309 -6.79 -0.18 13.50
CA THR A 309 -6.85 1.29 13.44
C THR A 309 -5.79 1.90 12.55
N ARG A 310 -6.12 3.00 11.85
CA ARG A 310 -5.17 3.74 11.00
C ARG A 310 -4.49 2.86 9.93
N MET A 311 -5.27 1.97 9.33
CA MET A 311 -4.79 1.08 8.27
C MET A 311 -4.90 1.73 6.89
N LEU A 312 -3.90 1.56 6.03
CA LEU A 312 -3.95 1.96 4.63
C LEU A 312 -4.00 0.71 3.74
N VAL A 313 -5.08 0.56 2.97
CA VAL A 313 -5.23 -0.49 1.95
C VAL A 313 -5.32 0.20 0.59
N GLN A 314 -4.21 0.23 -0.15
CA GLN A 314 -4.08 1.06 -1.34
C GLN A 314 -3.54 0.32 -2.57
N GLY A 315 -4.13 0.57 -3.74
CA GLY A 315 -3.57 0.10 -5.01
C GLY A 315 -3.61 -1.42 -5.22
N ASN A 316 -4.28 -2.16 -4.32
CA ASN A 316 -4.32 -3.61 -4.40
C ASN A 316 -5.28 -4.08 -5.50
N GLN A 317 -5.00 -5.26 -6.03
CA GLN A 317 -5.83 -5.93 -7.03
C GLN A 317 -6.29 -7.28 -6.48
N ILE A 318 -7.60 -7.46 -6.34
CA ILE A 318 -8.23 -8.76 -6.08
C ILE A 318 -9.04 -9.09 -7.33
N ARG A 319 -8.69 -10.15 -8.04
CA ARG A 319 -9.33 -10.48 -9.32
C ARG A 319 -9.45 -11.98 -9.55
N ASN A 320 -10.68 -12.46 -9.65
CA ASN A 320 -10.97 -13.83 -10.06
C ASN A 320 -11.51 -13.88 -11.50
N LEU A 321 -11.12 -14.91 -12.24
CA LEU A 321 -11.55 -15.08 -13.64
C LEU A 321 -13.01 -15.53 -13.75
N THR A 322 -13.46 -16.35 -12.80
CA THR A 322 -14.85 -16.82 -12.74
C THR A 322 -15.70 -15.76 -12.06
N LEU A 323 -16.83 -15.39 -12.67
CA LEU A 323 -17.81 -14.49 -12.08
C LEU A 323 -18.19 -14.95 -10.67
N PHE A 324 -18.18 -14.04 -9.71
CA PHE A 324 -18.43 -14.32 -8.28
C PHE A 324 -17.52 -15.39 -7.69
N ASN A 325 -16.36 -15.62 -8.28
CA ASN A 325 -15.46 -16.71 -7.93
C ASN A 325 -16.11 -18.12 -8.01
N GLY A 326 -17.27 -18.26 -8.66
CA GLY A 326 -18.05 -19.50 -8.67
C GLY A 326 -18.61 -19.90 -7.30
N THR A 327 -18.77 -18.96 -6.37
CA THR A 327 -19.30 -19.23 -5.02
C THR A 327 -20.68 -18.64 -4.80
N ASP A 328 -21.32 -19.09 -3.72
CA ASP A 328 -22.54 -18.50 -3.21
C ASP A 328 -22.32 -17.07 -2.71
N PRO A 329 -23.38 -16.23 -2.69
CA PRO A 329 -23.26 -14.81 -2.39
C PRO A 329 -22.65 -14.50 -1.01
N ASN A 330 -22.72 -15.40 -0.03
CA ASN A 330 -22.27 -15.08 1.35
C ASN A 330 -20.79 -15.39 1.64
N SER A 331 -20.03 -15.86 0.65
CA SER A 331 -18.64 -16.29 0.83
C SER A 331 -17.67 -15.33 0.16
N ASN A 332 -16.43 -15.23 0.65
CA ASN A 332 -15.36 -14.47 0.01
C ASN A 332 -15.62 -12.97 -0.23
N THR A 333 -15.87 -12.18 0.81
CA THR A 333 -15.74 -10.71 0.70
C THR A 333 -14.32 -10.33 0.27
N GLY A 334 -14.20 -9.33 -0.62
CA GLY A 334 -12.90 -8.85 -1.10
C GLY A 334 -12.09 -8.17 0.01
N ILE A 335 -12.44 -6.93 0.35
CA ILE A 335 -11.79 -6.19 1.44
C ILE A 335 -12.84 -5.97 2.55
N ASN A 336 -12.62 -6.55 3.72
CA ASN A 336 -13.53 -6.40 4.86
C ASN A 336 -12.81 -5.70 6.01
N ILE A 337 -13.39 -4.58 6.42
CA ILE A 337 -12.97 -3.74 7.54
C ILE A 337 -14.00 -3.91 8.65
N SER A 338 -13.63 -4.65 9.69
CA SER A 338 -14.56 -5.07 10.73
C SER A 338 -14.18 -4.54 12.09
N SER A 339 -15.11 -3.95 12.82
CA SER A 339 -14.84 -3.36 14.15
C SER A 339 -13.60 -2.45 14.17
N SER A 340 -13.35 -1.74 13.06
CA SER A 340 -12.08 -1.03 12.83
C SER A 340 -12.33 0.47 12.68
N SER A 341 -11.28 1.28 12.85
CA SER A 341 -11.41 2.74 12.81
C SER A 341 -10.30 3.48 12.07
N TYR A 342 -10.63 4.62 11.47
CA TYR A 342 -9.65 5.47 10.77
C TYR A 342 -8.91 4.76 9.63
N CYS A 343 -9.51 3.73 9.04
CA CYS A 343 -8.95 2.96 7.94
C CYS A 343 -9.28 3.60 6.59
N GLN A 344 -8.31 3.56 5.68
CA GLN A 344 -8.41 4.12 4.33
C GLN A 344 -8.26 3.01 3.29
N ILE A 345 -9.26 2.87 2.44
CA ILE A 345 -9.34 1.85 1.39
C ILE A 345 -9.41 2.60 0.07
N VAL A 346 -8.26 2.78 -0.56
CA VAL A 346 -8.07 3.80 -1.59
C VAL A 346 -7.52 3.20 -2.89
N ASN A 347 -8.14 3.52 -4.02
CA ASN A 347 -7.65 3.15 -5.36
C ASN A 347 -7.40 1.64 -5.54
N ASN A 348 -8.20 0.79 -4.92
CA ASN A 348 -8.11 -0.66 -5.12
C ASN A 348 -9.00 -1.12 -6.27
N TYR A 349 -8.66 -2.28 -6.84
CA TYR A 349 -9.45 -2.97 -7.86
C TYR A 349 -9.95 -4.30 -7.30
N VAL A 350 -11.26 -4.46 -7.14
CA VAL A 350 -11.89 -5.67 -6.58
C VAL A 350 -12.91 -6.22 -7.56
N GLU A 351 -12.59 -7.38 -8.14
CA GLU A 351 -13.39 -7.99 -9.20
C GLU A 351 -13.69 -9.47 -8.93
N ASN A 352 -14.96 -9.83 -9.11
CA ASN A 352 -15.46 -11.20 -9.07
C ASN A 352 -15.16 -11.92 -7.74
N CYS A 353 -15.32 -11.23 -6.61
CA CYS A 353 -15.43 -11.86 -5.30
C CYS A 353 -16.81 -12.50 -5.13
N GLY A 354 -16.91 -13.52 -4.28
CA GLY A 354 -18.18 -14.18 -3.97
C GLY A 354 -19.13 -13.31 -3.16
N GLY A 355 -18.57 -12.47 -2.28
CA GLY A 355 -19.30 -11.64 -1.33
C GLY A 355 -19.41 -10.20 -1.80
N GLN A 356 -19.40 -9.26 -0.84
CA GLN A 356 -19.22 -7.86 -1.15
C GLN A 356 -17.82 -7.59 -1.71
N GLY A 357 -17.68 -6.56 -2.53
CA GLY A 357 -16.36 -6.09 -2.95
C GLY A 357 -15.59 -5.48 -1.77
N ILE A 358 -16.18 -4.46 -1.15
CA ILE A 358 -15.66 -3.80 0.05
C ILE A 358 -16.76 -3.78 1.12
N CYS A 359 -16.44 -4.18 2.35
CA CYS A 359 -17.38 -4.23 3.46
C CYS A 359 -16.85 -3.50 4.69
N PHE A 360 -17.71 -2.69 5.31
CA PHE A 360 -17.55 -2.15 6.65
C PHE A 360 -18.60 -2.77 7.56
N ASP A 361 -18.17 -3.55 8.55
CA ASP A 361 -19.08 -4.17 9.51
C ASP A 361 -18.49 -4.17 10.90
N THR A 362 -19.22 -4.75 11.85
CA THR A 362 -18.72 -4.96 13.21
C THR A 362 -18.83 -6.44 13.53
N ASN A 363 -17.72 -7.02 14.00
CA ASN A 363 -17.59 -8.44 14.30
C ASN A 363 -18.55 -8.86 15.42
N THR A 364 -19.40 -9.82 15.10
CA THR A 364 -20.43 -10.34 16.02
C THR A 364 -19.85 -11.16 17.17
N GLY A 365 -18.58 -11.58 17.10
CA GLY A 365 -17.87 -12.30 18.16
C GLY A 365 -17.40 -11.42 19.33
N ILE A 366 -17.53 -10.10 19.26
CA ILE A 366 -17.03 -9.19 20.31
C ILE A 366 -18.00 -9.15 21.50
N ALA A 367 -17.51 -9.63 22.66
CA ALA A 367 -18.28 -9.69 23.89
C ALA A 367 -18.44 -8.33 24.57
N ASP A 368 -17.40 -7.50 24.58
CA ASP A 368 -17.43 -6.18 25.22
C ASP A 368 -18.23 -5.16 24.38
N ALA A 369 -19.23 -4.53 24.98
CA ALA A 369 -20.14 -3.63 24.27
C ALA A 369 -19.44 -2.36 23.76
N ALA A 370 -18.44 -1.84 24.49
CA ALA A 370 -17.71 -0.64 24.08
C ALA A 370 -16.85 -0.87 22.83
N SER A 371 -16.48 -2.13 22.56
CA SER A 371 -15.65 -2.54 21.43
C SER A 371 -16.45 -2.96 20.18
N ARG A 372 -17.79 -2.87 20.22
CA ARG A 372 -18.68 -3.24 19.10
C ARG A 372 -18.93 -2.07 18.14
N ALA A 373 -17.86 -1.46 17.65
CA ALA A 373 -17.95 -0.30 16.77
C ALA A 373 -17.00 -0.38 15.57
N CYS A 374 -17.47 0.04 14.41
CA CYS A 374 -16.69 0.26 13.18
C CYS A 374 -16.97 1.67 12.65
N PHE A 375 -15.98 2.55 12.62
CA PHE A 375 -16.26 3.96 12.38
C PHE A 375 -15.11 4.81 11.81
N SER A 376 -15.43 5.99 11.28
CA SER A 376 -14.48 6.92 10.69
C SER A 376 -13.60 6.29 9.61
N ASN A 377 -14.20 5.41 8.79
CA ASN A 377 -13.49 4.69 7.72
C ASN A 377 -13.90 5.24 6.35
N ILE A 378 -12.97 5.14 5.39
CA ILE A 378 -13.14 5.72 4.05
C ILE A 378 -12.88 4.67 2.96
N ALA A 379 -13.81 4.54 2.02
CA ALA A 379 -13.59 3.92 0.71
C ALA A 379 -13.54 5.00 -0.38
N ALA A 380 -12.38 5.20 -1.00
CA ALA A 380 -12.19 6.27 -2.00
C ALA A 380 -11.53 5.77 -3.30
N GLY A 381 -12.06 6.18 -4.45
CA GLY A 381 -11.40 5.94 -5.75
C GLY A 381 -11.29 4.46 -6.16
N ASN A 382 -12.01 3.54 -5.51
CA ASN A 382 -11.94 2.12 -5.80
C ASN A 382 -12.76 1.75 -7.04
N ILE A 383 -12.36 0.68 -7.70
CA ILE A 383 -13.09 0.04 -8.81
C ILE A 383 -13.58 -1.32 -8.32
N VAL A 384 -14.90 -1.51 -8.31
CA VAL A 384 -15.56 -2.66 -7.68
C VAL A 384 -16.56 -3.29 -8.64
N ILE A 385 -16.21 -4.47 -9.19
CA ILE A 385 -16.89 -5.03 -10.36
C ILE A 385 -17.32 -6.48 -10.13
N GLY A 386 -18.57 -6.81 -10.49
CA GLY A 386 -18.95 -8.20 -10.67
C GLY A 386 -18.92 -9.05 -9.40
N ASN A 387 -19.07 -8.45 -8.22
CA ASN A 387 -19.04 -9.17 -6.95
C ASN A 387 -20.40 -9.79 -6.61
N GLY A 388 -20.38 -10.91 -5.88
CA GLY A 388 -21.57 -11.75 -5.67
C GLY A 388 -22.60 -11.19 -4.71
N GLN A 389 -22.28 -10.08 -4.01
CA GLN A 389 -23.27 -9.22 -3.36
C GLN A 389 -23.17 -7.77 -3.85
N GLU A 390 -23.14 -6.80 -2.96
CA GLU A 390 -22.98 -5.39 -3.29
C GLU A 390 -21.53 -5.04 -3.64
N GLY A 391 -21.34 -3.89 -4.28
CA GLY A 391 -19.99 -3.35 -4.49
C GLY A 391 -19.38 -2.93 -3.16
N ILE A 392 -19.93 -1.89 -2.55
CA ILE A 392 -19.45 -1.35 -1.28
C ILE A 392 -20.59 -1.35 -0.27
N THR A 393 -20.40 -2.02 0.86
CA THR A 393 -21.42 -2.12 1.92
C THR A 393 -20.90 -1.59 3.23
N ALA A 394 -21.76 -0.90 3.98
CA ALA A 394 -21.58 -0.67 5.40
C ALA A 394 -22.80 -1.20 6.17
N PHE A 395 -22.55 -2.01 7.20
CA PHE A 395 -23.58 -2.72 7.94
C PHE A 395 -23.46 -2.47 9.44
N ALA A 396 -24.57 -2.12 10.07
CA ALA A 396 -24.76 -2.02 11.50
C ALA A 396 -26.01 -2.82 11.93
N SER A 397 -26.10 -3.11 13.22
CA SER A 397 -27.28 -3.73 13.85
C SER A 397 -27.58 -3.06 15.19
N LYS A 398 -28.63 -3.51 15.90
CA LYS A 398 -28.96 -3.00 17.25
C LYS A 398 -27.84 -3.18 18.29
N GLN A 399 -27.00 -4.20 18.12
CA GLN A 399 -25.97 -4.57 19.09
C GLN A 399 -24.56 -4.15 18.63
N TYR A 400 -24.37 -3.93 17.34
CA TYR A 400 -23.07 -3.75 16.71
C TYR A 400 -23.14 -2.51 15.81
N GLU A 401 -22.40 -1.47 16.16
CA GLU A 401 -22.55 -0.15 15.55
C GLU A 401 -21.57 0.07 14.41
N THR A 402 -22.06 0.57 13.28
CA THR A 402 -21.21 1.07 12.19
C THR A 402 -21.68 2.48 11.83
N TYR A 403 -20.78 3.46 11.89
CA TYR A 403 -21.13 4.87 11.69
C TYR A 403 -19.94 5.68 11.17
N ASP A 404 -20.17 6.91 10.70
CA ASP A 404 -19.11 7.76 10.16
C ASP A 404 -18.32 7.09 9.02
N ILE A 405 -19.07 6.55 8.05
CA ILE A 405 -18.51 5.86 6.88
C ILE A 405 -18.62 6.77 5.66
N THR A 406 -17.48 6.98 4.98
CA THR A 406 -17.41 7.79 3.77
C THR A 406 -17.09 6.90 2.56
N VAL A 407 -17.95 6.95 1.54
CA VAL A 407 -17.78 6.25 0.26
C VAL A 407 -17.77 7.28 -0.86
N VAL A 408 -16.59 7.58 -1.39
CA VAL A 408 -16.39 8.72 -2.29
C VAL A 408 -15.65 8.38 -3.59
N ASN A 409 -16.13 8.88 -4.73
CA ASN A 409 -15.47 8.76 -6.03
C ASN A 409 -15.14 7.30 -6.46
N ASN A 410 -15.95 6.32 -6.05
CA ASN A 410 -15.78 4.93 -6.44
C ASN A 410 -16.55 4.61 -7.73
N ILE A 411 -16.12 3.54 -8.42
CA ILE A 411 -16.79 2.97 -9.58
C ILE A 411 -17.33 1.59 -9.20
N CYS A 412 -18.66 1.42 -9.18
CA CYS A 412 -19.31 0.14 -8.89
C CYS A 412 -20.06 -0.37 -10.14
N ILE A 413 -19.65 -1.52 -10.67
CA ILE A 413 -20.22 -2.06 -11.92
C ILE A 413 -20.68 -3.52 -11.75
N ASN A 414 -21.93 -3.81 -12.11
CA ASN A 414 -22.46 -5.17 -12.20
C ASN A 414 -22.26 -6.04 -10.94
N ASN A 415 -22.25 -5.43 -9.75
CA ASN A 415 -22.35 -6.18 -8.52
C ASN A 415 -23.78 -6.75 -8.40
N ARG A 416 -23.93 -7.96 -7.83
CA ARG A 416 -25.18 -8.73 -7.90
C ARG A 416 -26.39 -8.01 -7.35
N TYR A 417 -26.23 -7.33 -6.21
CA TYR A 417 -27.34 -6.70 -5.49
C TYR A 417 -27.38 -5.18 -5.60
N ASN A 418 -26.40 -4.47 -5.07
CA ASN A 418 -26.36 -3.00 -5.09
C ASN A 418 -24.97 -2.52 -5.52
N GLY A 419 -24.89 -1.28 -6.00
CA GLY A 419 -23.59 -0.63 -6.18
C GLY A 419 -23.01 -0.27 -4.83
N ILE A 420 -23.81 0.42 -4.01
CA ILE A 420 -23.48 0.85 -2.66
C ILE A 420 -24.67 0.57 -1.75
N GLU A 421 -24.41 0.06 -0.54
CA GLU A 421 -25.44 -0.18 0.47
C GLU A 421 -25.00 0.28 1.86
N PHE A 422 -25.84 1.09 2.52
CA PHE A 422 -25.74 1.39 3.95
C PHE A 422 -26.94 0.78 4.68
N TRP A 423 -26.66 -0.12 5.61
CA TRP A 423 -27.65 -0.88 6.35
C TRP A 423 -27.53 -0.61 7.86
N GLY A 424 -28.49 0.09 8.46
CA GLY A 424 -28.46 0.46 9.89
C GLY A 424 -27.44 1.53 10.24
N VAL A 425 -26.71 2.06 9.25
CA VAL A 425 -25.56 2.94 9.44
C VAL A 425 -26.00 4.35 9.86
N ARG A 426 -25.21 4.99 10.70
CA ARG A 426 -25.40 6.40 11.07
C ARG A 426 -24.27 7.27 10.54
N GLN A 427 -24.55 8.56 10.29
CA GLN A 427 -23.52 9.55 9.95
C GLN A 427 -22.74 9.12 8.69
N GLY A 428 -23.42 8.98 7.57
CA GLY A 428 -22.84 8.43 6.34
C GLY A 428 -22.62 9.47 5.26
N VAL A 429 -21.60 9.28 4.41
CA VAL A 429 -21.41 10.07 3.18
C VAL A 429 -21.22 9.15 1.99
N ILE A 430 -22.00 9.37 0.94
CA ILE A 430 -21.92 8.69 -0.36
C ILE A 430 -21.84 9.77 -1.44
N GLU A 431 -20.63 10.07 -1.90
CA GLU A 431 -20.38 11.24 -2.75
C GLU A 431 -19.63 10.92 -4.05
N GLY A 432 -20.07 11.47 -5.18
CA GLY A 432 -19.29 11.45 -6.42
C GLY A 432 -19.04 10.06 -7.03
N ASN A 433 -19.79 9.03 -6.60
CA ASN A 433 -19.61 7.66 -7.09
C ASN A 433 -20.28 7.45 -8.46
N SER A 434 -19.72 6.56 -9.26
CA SER A 434 -20.28 6.11 -10.53
C SER A 434 -20.79 4.67 -10.42
N ILE A 435 -22.07 4.45 -10.64
CA ILE A 435 -22.73 3.16 -10.42
C ILE A 435 -23.47 2.72 -11.68
N SER A 436 -23.25 1.49 -12.11
CA SER A 436 -23.96 0.91 -13.25
C SER A 436 -24.16 -0.60 -13.11
N ALA A 437 -25.29 -1.13 -13.55
CA ALA A 437 -25.57 -2.57 -13.44
C ALA A 437 -26.36 -3.12 -14.64
N PRO A 438 -25.92 -2.87 -15.89
CA PRO A 438 -26.73 -3.17 -17.06
C PRO A 438 -27.01 -4.66 -17.26
N ALA A 439 -26.19 -5.54 -16.67
CA ALA A 439 -26.28 -6.99 -16.86
C ALA A 439 -26.91 -7.73 -15.67
N MET A 440 -27.24 -7.05 -14.58
CA MET A 440 -27.67 -7.70 -13.34
C MET A 440 -29.19 -7.79 -13.25
N LYS A 441 -29.70 -9.01 -13.00
CA LYS A 441 -31.15 -9.26 -12.85
C LYS A 441 -31.59 -9.36 -11.41
N GLU A 442 -30.69 -9.74 -10.52
CA GLU A 442 -30.94 -10.07 -9.10
C GLU A 442 -30.81 -8.87 -8.16
N TYR A 443 -30.76 -7.66 -8.73
CA TYR A 443 -30.45 -6.43 -8.03
C TYR A 443 -31.52 -6.09 -6.98
N SER A 444 -31.08 -5.53 -5.84
CA SER A 444 -31.93 -5.21 -4.69
C SER A 444 -32.68 -3.87 -4.91
N PHE A 445 -33.15 -3.19 -3.85
CA PHE A 445 -34.10 -2.07 -3.94
C PHE A 445 -33.62 -0.86 -4.77
N GLY A 446 -32.32 -0.53 -4.73
CA GLY A 446 -31.76 0.57 -5.51
C GLY A 446 -30.25 0.47 -5.73
N ALA A 447 -29.72 1.21 -6.69
CA ALA A 447 -28.27 1.20 -6.96
C ALA A 447 -27.44 1.77 -5.82
N ILE A 448 -27.96 2.79 -5.16
CA ILE A 448 -27.61 3.16 -3.79
C ILE A 448 -28.78 2.75 -2.91
N ASN A 449 -28.55 1.83 -1.97
CA ASN A 449 -29.56 1.38 -1.03
C ASN A 449 -29.24 1.88 0.37
N ILE A 450 -30.21 2.56 0.99
CA ILE A 450 -30.13 3.04 2.36
C ILE A 450 -31.24 2.33 3.11
N PHE A 451 -30.86 1.42 4.00
CA PHE A 451 -31.80 0.61 4.75
C PHE A 451 -31.70 0.97 6.22
N ALA A 452 -32.78 1.47 6.82
CA ALA A 452 -32.87 1.73 8.25
C ALA A 452 -31.71 2.60 8.80
N ALA A 453 -31.25 3.56 8.00
CA ALA A 453 -30.07 4.38 8.29
C ALA A 453 -30.45 5.80 8.70
N LYS A 454 -29.51 6.54 9.28
CA LYS A 454 -29.77 7.91 9.74
C LYS A 454 -28.59 8.84 9.51
N ASP A 455 -28.88 10.12 9.25
CA ASP A 455 -27.87 11.17 9.09
C ASP A 455 -26.92 10.85 7.93
N VAL A 456 -27.46 10.59 6.74
CA VAL A 456 -26.68 10.20 5.55
C VAL A 456 -26.80 11.26 4.46
N ILE A 457 -25.67 11.60 3.84
CA ILE A 457 -25.59 12.48 2.66
C ILE A 457 -25.29 11.62 1.43
N ILE A 458 -26.09 11.80 0.38
CA ILE A 458 -25.94 11.18 -0.92
C ILE A 458 -25.85 12.31 -1.96
N ASP A 459 -24.63 12.67 -2.33
CA ASP A 459 -24.36 13.86 -3.15
C ASP A 459 -23.58 13.55 -4.43
N GLY A 460 -23.96 14.17 -5.55
CA GLY A 460 -23.13 14.19 -6.76
C GLY A 460 -22.88 12.83 -7.43
N ASN A 461 -23.65 11.79 -7.13
CA ASN A 461 -23.42 10.46 -7.70
C ASN A 461 -24.01 10.35 -9.12
N SER A 462 -23.33 9.57 -9.98
CA SER A 462 -23.81 9.22 -11.32
C SER A 462 -24.28 7.76 -11.34
N ILE A 463 -25.57 7.55 -11.54
CA ILE A 463 -26.21 6.24 -11.57
C ILE A 463 -26.79 6.01 -12.95
N GLU A 464 -26.32 4.98 -13.66
CA GLU A 464 -26.73 4.73 -15.04
C GLU A 464 -27.06 3.26 -15.29
N ASN A 465 -28.18 3.01 -15.99
CA ASN A 465 -28.56 1.69 -16.48
C ASN A 465 -28.58 0.62 -15.38
N VAL A 466 -29.42 0.87 -14.37
CA VAL A 466 -29.59 -0.02 -13.23
C VAL A 466 -30.95 -0.71 -13.30
N PRO A 467 -31.07 -1.97 -12.85
CA PRO A 467 -32.24 -2.81 -13.10
C PRO A 467 -33.41 -2.59 -12.14
N THR A 468 -33.19 -1.87 -11.04
CA THR A 468 -34.24 -1.43 -10.10
C THR A 468 -34.16 0.09 -9.92
N SER A 469 -34.41 0.63 -8.73
CA SER A 469 -34.39 2.08 -8.49
C SER A 469 -32.98 2.66 -8.55
N GLY A 470 -32.86 3.96 -8.80
CA GLY A 470 -31.58 4.66 -8.70
C GLY A 470 -31.09 4.71 -7.26
N ILE A 471 -31.85 5.39 -6.41
CA ILE A 471 -31.61 5.48 -4.97
C ILE A 471 -32.86 4.96 -4.25
N ALA A 472 -32.68 4.13 -3.24
CA ALA A 472 -33.78 3.63 -2.41
C ALA A 472 -33.51 3.89 -0.93
N LEU A 473 -34.49 4.47 -0.24
CA LEU A 473 -34.57 4.50 1.21
C LEU A 473 -35.59 3.44 1.64
N VAL A 474 -35.21 2.56 2.56
CA VAL A 474 -36.01 1.40 2.95
C VAL A 474 -36.11 1.33 4.47
N ASN A 475 -37.29 0.98 5.00
CA ASN A 475 -37.50 0.76 6.42
C ASN A 475 -37.01 -0.63 6.88
N GLY A 476 -36.61 -0.70 8.15
CA GLY A 476 -36.10 -1.91 8.77
C GLY A 476 -36.57 -2.03 10.22
N PRO A 477 -37.75 -2.60 10.49
CA PRO A 477 -38.33 -2.62 11.84
C PRO A 477 -37.47 -3.35 12.89
N LYS A 478 -36.49 -4.15 12.44
CA LYS A 478 -35.56 -4.88 13.31
C LYS A 478 -34.36 -4.03 13.76
N TYR A 479 -34.13 -2.84 13.21
CA TYR A 479 -33.00 -1.96 13.52
C TYR A 479 -33.35 -0.93 14.59
N ALA A 480 -32.34 -0.27 15.17
CA ALA A 480 -32.56 0.77 16.18
C ALA A 480 -33.34 1.94 15.57
N GLU A 481 -32.92 2.39 14.39
CA GLU A 481 -33.63 3.32 13.53
C GLU A 481 -34.54 2.52 12.57
N SER A 482 -35.80 2.31 12.95
CA SER A 482 -36.71 1.50 12.12
C SER A 482 -37.03 2.11 10.75
N ARG A 483 -36.83 3.42 10.58
CA ARG A 483 -37.05 4.18 9.35
C ARG A 483 -35.78 4.93 8.98
N CYS A 484 -35.57 5.14 7.68
CA CYS A 484 -34.53 6.05 7.25
C CYS A 484 -34.85 7.48 7.70
N GLN A 485 -33.90 8.18 8.33
CA GLN A 485 -34.13 9.50 8.91
C GLN A 485 -33.02 10.49 8.59
N ASN A 486 -33.38 11.75 8.35
CA ASN A 486 -32.41 12.83 8.10
C ASN A 486 -31.43 12.48 6.96
N ILE A 487 -31.99 12.05 5.84
CA ILE A 487 -31.22 11.71 4.64
C ILE A 487 -31.25 12.90 3.69
N VAL A 488 -30.09 13.30 3.16
CA VAL A 488 -29.96 14.34 2.15
C VAL A 488 -29.57 13.68 0.83
N ILE A 489 -30.42 13.83 -0.18
CA ILE A 489 -30.19 13.34 -1.54
C ILE A 489 -30.10 14.54 -2.47
N THR A 490 -28.89 14.86 -2.93
CA THR A 490 -28.68 16.07 -3.73
C THR A 490 -27.66 15.91 -4.85
N SER A 491 -27.78 16.74 -5.89
CA SER A 491 -26.87 16.78 -7.04
C SER A 491 -26.64 15.45 -7.80
N ASN A 492 -27.47 14.42 -7.59
CA ASN A 492 -27.27 13.13 -8.23
C ASN A 492 -27.81 13.13 -9.67
N ARG A 493 -27.15 12.42 -10.58
CA ARG A 493 -27.63 12.15 -11.94
C ARG A 493 -28.03 10.68 -12.05
N ILE A 494 -29.32 10.44 -12.25
CA ILE A 494 -29.90 9.09 -12.29
C ILE A 494 -30.55 8.88 -13.65
N LEU A 495 -30.00 7.92 -14.40
CA LEU A 495 -30.38 7.61 -15.76
C LEU A 495 -30.81 6.16 -15.93
N ASN A 496 -31.94 5.99 -16.63
CA ASN A 496 -32.40 4.69 -17.13
C ASN A 496 -32.48 3.61 -16.03
N TRP A 497 -33.07 3.94 -14.88
CA TRP A 497 -33.41 2.94 -13.86
C TRP A 497 -34.46 1.96 -14.40
N ASN A 498 -34.58 0.78 -13.80
CA ASN A 498 -35.20 -0.39 -14.42
C ASN A 498 -34.75 -0.63 -15.87
N ASN A 499 -33.45 -0.60 -16.14
CA ASN A 499 -32.87 -0.71 -17.49
C ASN A 499 -33.18 -2.03 -18.21
N LEU A 500 -33.61 -3.05 -17.47
CA LEU A 500 -34.01 -4.36 -18.01
C LEU A 500 -35.52 -4.49 -18.25
N ASP A 501 -36.32 -3.50 -17.83
CA ASP A 501 -37.79 -3.49 -17.96
C ASP A 501 -38.42 -4.68 -17.22
N LEU A 502 -37.86 -4.95 -16.05
CA LEU A 502 -38.35 -5.99 -15.16
C LEU A 502 -39.72 -5.55 -14.64
N SER A 503 -40.63 -6.52 -14.54
CA SER A 503 -41.87 -6.33 -13.79
C SER A 503 -41.50 -6.00 -12.33
N PRO A 504 -42.21 -5.06 -11.68
CA PRO A 504 -41.96 -4.77 -10.26
C PRO A 504 -42.17 -6.04 -9.43
N ALA A 505 -41.20 -6.38 -8.57
CA ALA A 505 -41.20 -7.65 -7.83
C ALA A 505 -42.31 -7.72 -6.78
N THR A 506 -42.61 -6.60 -6.13
CA THR A 506 -43.80 -6.34 -5.30
C THR A 506 -44.17 -4.85 -5.47
N ASN A 507 -45.44 -4.49 -5.23
CA ASN A 507 -46.08 -3.15 -5.19
C ASN A 507 -45.32 -2.00 -5.89
N HIS A 508 -45.96 -1.31 -6.84
CA HIS A 508 -45.62 -0.11 -7.66
C HIS A 508 -44.40 0.82 -7.38
N ASP A 509 -43.58 0.63 -6.36
CA ASP A 509 -42.60 1.57 -5.80
C ASP A 509 -41.14 1.21 -6.04
N GLN A 510 -40.82 0.02 -6.55
CA GLN A 510 -39.43 -0.42 -6.77
C GLN A 510 -38.83 0.03 -8.12
N ILE A 511 -39.59 0.74 -8.97
CA ILE A 511 -39.19 1.18 -10.32
C ILE A 511 -39.21 2.71 -10.38
N CYS A 512 -38.44 3.37 -9.53
CA CYS A 512 -38.34 4.83 -9.54
C CYS A 512 -36.91 5.33 -9.52
N GLY A 513 -36.70 6.57 -9.94
CA GLY A 513 -35.38 7.20 -9.86
C GLY A 513 -34.93 7.31 -8.41
N ILE A 514 -35.82 7.83 -7.54
CA ILE A 514 -35.64 7.87 -6.08
C ILE A 514 -36.86 7.28 -5.39
N ASN A 515 -36.65 6.25 -4.57
CA ASN A 515 -37.67 5.62 -3.75
C ASN A 515 -37.56 6.06 -2.29
N LEU A 516 -38.64 6.57 -1.71
CA LEU A 516 -38.74 6.90 -0.29
C LEU A 516 -39.73 5.93 0.38
N PHE A 517 -39.27 4.71 0.63
CA PHE A 517 -40.07 3.65 1.23
C PHE A 517 -40.04 3.75 2.75
N ASN A 518 -41.05 4.41 3.31
CA ASN A 518 -41.21 4.65 4.75
C ASN A 518 -39.99 5.34 5.40
N ALA A 519 -39.53 6.42 4.78
CA ALA A 519 -38.48 7.30 5.33
C ALA A 519 -39.11 8.51 6.04
N ASP A 520 -38.33 9.29 6.79
CA ASP A 520 -38.80 10.51 7.45
C ASP A 520 -37.74 11.62 7.39
N TYR A 521 -38.21 12.88 7.34
CA TYR A 521 -37.37 14.08 7.45
C TYR A 521 -36.22 14.14 6.44
N CYS A 522 -36.47 13.70 5.21
CA CYS A 522 -35.45 13.68 4.15
C CYS A 522 -35.53 14.94 3.26
N LEU A 523 -34.37 15.38 2.77
CA LEU A 523 -34.24 16.46 1.79
C LEU A 523 -33.85 15.87 0.42
N ILE A 524 -34.65 16.14 -0.60
CA ILE A 524 -34.42 15.69 -1.96
C ILE A 524 -34.41 16.90 -2.88
N GLN A 525 -33.21 17.34 -3.28
CA GLN A 525 -33.04 18.60 -4.00
C GLN A 525 -31.94 18.55 -5.06
N GLY A 526 -32.16 19.17 -6.22
CA GLY A 526 -31.10 19.39 -7.22
C GLY A 526 -30.67 18.13 -7.97
N ASN A 527 -31.44 17.04 -7.92
CA ASN A 527 -31.13 15.81 -8.63
C ASN A 527 -31.66 15.86 -10.07
N LEU A 528 -30.93 15.25 -11.02
CA LEU A 528 -31.35 15.04 -12.40
C LEU A 528 -31.87 13.60 -12.56
N LEU A 529 -33.15 13.47 -12.92
CA LEU A 529 -33.85 12.22 -13.14
C LEU A 529 -34.26 12.15 -14.60
N MET A 530 -33.69 11.24 -15.37
CA MET A 530 -33.99 11.14 -16.81
C MET A 530 -34.03 9.68 -17.29
N ASP A 531 -35.06 9.35 -18.05
CA ASP A 531 -35.23 8.05 -18.70
C ASP A 531 -35.15 8.18 -20.23
N THR A 532 -33.99 7.88 -20.78
CA THR A 532 -33.76 7.93 -22.24
C THR A 532 -34.13 6.64 -22.96
N ARG A 533 -34.66 5.63 -22.25
CA ARG A 533 -34.89 4.31 -22.82
C ARG A 533 -36.16 4.30 -23.70
N PRO A 534 -36.06 3.92 -24.99
CA PRO A 534 -37.23 3.76 -25.84
C PRO A 534 -38.00 2.47 -25.52
N GLY A 535 -39.30 2.46 -25.78
CA GLY A 535 -40.10 1.23 -25.82
C GLY A 535 -40.34 0.55 -24.46
N ARG A 536 -40.44 1.34 -23.38
CA ARG A 536 -40.81 0.87 -22.04
C ARG A 536 -42.13 0.08 -22.07
N LYS A 537 -42.11 -1.16 -21.57
CA LYS A 537 -43.32 -1.93 -21.24
C LYS A 537 -43.88 -1.52 -19.90
N ASN A 538 -43.01 -1.34 -18.90
CA ASN A 538 -43.38 -0.89 -17.57
C ASN A 538 -43.13 0.61 -17.42
N VAL A 539 -44.12 1.32 -16.89
CA VAL A 539 -44.01 2.74 -16.59
C VAL A 539 -42.98 2.95 -15.49
N VAL A 540 -42.16 3.98 -15.64
CA VAL A 540 -41.18 4.41 -14.63
C VAL A 540 -41.60 5.73 -13.98
N LYS A 541 -41.28 5.88 -12.69
CA LYS A 541 -41.54 7.10 -11.92
C LYS A 541 -40.23 7.83 -11.64
N ALA A 542 -40.24 9.16 -11.59
CA ALA A 542 -39.08 9.95 -11.17
C ALA A 542 -38.81 9.76 -9.67
N ILE A 543 -39.86 9.93 -8.86
CA ILE A 543 -39.81 9.83 -7.39
C ILE A 543 -41.07 9.11 -6.91
N SER A 544 -40.94 8.20 -5.94
CA SER A 544 -42.08 7.63 -5.20
C SER A 544 -41.95 7.98 -3.72
N VAL A 545 -43.03 8.48 -3.13
CA VAL A 545 -43.18 8.74 -1.69
C VAL A 545 -44.22 7.78 -1.15
N VAL A 546 -43.79 6.80 -0.36
CA VAL A 546 -44.73 5.82 0.20
C VAL A 546 -45.32 6.31 1.52
N GLU A 547 -44.48 6.83 2.42
CA GLU A 547 -44.90 7.48 3.65
C GLU A 547 -43.79 8.39 4.18
N GLY A 548 -44.17 9.44 4.93
CA GLY A 548 -43.25 10.28 5.70
C GLY A 548 -43.37 11.77 5.42
N ARG A 549 -42.52 12.55 6.10
CA ARG A 549 -42.43 14.01 5.90
C ARG A 549 -41.14 14.35 5.20
N HIS A 550 -41.22 14.89 3.98
CA HIS A 550 -40.05 15.17 3.16
C HIS A 550 -40.07 16.59 2.60
N LEU A 551 -38.88 17.13 2.30
CA LEU A 551 -38.75 18.33 1.49
C LEU A 551 -38.22 17.93 0.11
N ILE A 552 -39.07 18.02 -0.90
CA ILE A 552 -38.74 17.69 -2.29
C ILE A 552 -38.88 18.96 -3.12
N ARG A 553 -37.78 19.48 -3.69
CA ARG A 553 -37.81 20.71 -4.50
C ARG A 553 -36.62 20.82 -5.44
N GLY A 554 -36.75 21.59 -6.52
CA GLY A 554 -35.63 21.93 -7.39
C GLY A 554 -34.95 20.75 -8.09
N ASN A 555 -35.62 19.60 -8.21
CA ASN A 555 -35.14 18.47 -8.98
C ASN A 555 -35.47 18.67 -10.47
N ILE A 556 -34.60 18.18 -11.34
CA ILE A 556 -34.73 18.29 -12.79
C ILE A 556 -35.29 16.97 -13.33
N ASN A 557 -36.51 17.02 -13.85
CA ASN A 557 -37.23 15.89 -14.46
C ASN A 557 -37.75 16.33 -15.85
N PRO A 558 -36.87 16.36 -16.88
CA PRO A 558 -37.18 17.01 -18.16
C PRO A 558 -38.28 16.30 -18.95
N GLN A 559 -38.55 15.02 -18.64
CA GLN A 559 -39.54 14.20 -19.33
C GLN A 559 -40.87 14.14 -18.58
N ASN A 560 -41.01 14.91 -17.50
CA ASN A 560 -42.22 14.93 -16.67
C ASN A 560 -42.65 13.52 -16.23
N LEU A 561 -41.68 12.69 -15.87
CA LEU A 561 -41.93 11.34 -15.36
C LEU A 561 -42.80 11.41 -14.09
N LEU A 562 -43.64 10.40 -13.89
CA LEU A 562 -44.58 10.37 -12.77
C LEU A 562 -43.89 10.57 -11.43
N ILE A 563 -44.55 11.30 -10.53
CA ILE A 563 -44.17 11.40 -9.13
C ILE A 563 -45.37 10.93 -8.34
N ASP A 564 -45.19 9.87 -7.57
CA ASP A 564 -46.26 9.20 -6.84
C ASP A 564 -46.17 9.53 -5.35
N ASP A 565 -47.32 9.85 -4.75
CA ASP A 565 -47.47 10.15 -3.33
C ASP A 565 -48.59 9.28 -2.79
N HIS A 566 -48.22 8.26 -2.03
CA HIS A 566 -49.15 7.30 -1.45
C HIS A 566 -49.84 7.84 -0.18
N VAL A 567 -49.42 9.01 0.33
CA VAL A 567 -49.96 9.62 1.56
C VAL A 567 -50.63 10.95 1.27
N GLU A 568 -51.89 10.85 0.87
CA GLU A 568 -52.94 11.85 1.07
C GLU A 568 -52.95 13.13 0.22
N ALA A 569 -54.18 13.47 -0.13
CA ALA A 569 -54.68 14.59 -0.92
C ALA A 569 -54.39 16.01 -0.41
N ASP A 570 -53.44 16.23 0.51
CA ASP A 570 -53.20 17.55 1.11
C ASP A 570 -51.71 17.87 1.17
N LEU A 571 -51.21 18.42 0.07
CA LEU A 571 -50.38 19.63 0.03
C LEU A 571 -50.25 19.99 -1.46
N SER A 572 -50.63 21.21 -1.80
CA SER A 572 -50.61 21.73 -3.17
C SER A 572 -49.27 21.47 -3.88
N TRP A 573 -49.22 20.35 -4.61
CA TRP A 573 -48.39 20.14 -5.79
C TRP A 573 -48.92 21.09 -6.88
N ALA A 574 -48.77 22.39 -6.65
CA ALA A 574 -49.01 23.38 -7.68
C ALA A 574 -47.90 23.20 -8.71
N GLY A 575 -48.22 22.48 -9.78
CA GLY A 575 -47.39 22.37 -10.95
C GLY A 575 -47.00 23.77 -11.44
N HIS A 576 -45.78 24.15 -11.11
CA HIS A 576 -44.99 25.07 -11.91
C HIS A 576 -43.60 24.45 -12.05
N GLN A 577 -43.36 23.83 -13.20
CA GLN A 577 -42.02 23.82 -13.77
C GLN A 577 -41.50 25.27 -13.78
N ILE A 578 -40.20 25.41 -13.57
CA ILE A 578 -39.36 26.62 -13.68
C ILE A 578 -39.15 27.40 -12.37
N ALA A 579 -37.86 27.47 -12.01
CA ALA A 579 -37.13 28.52 -11.28
C ALA A 579 -37.84 29.38 -10.20
N GLU A 580 -37.17 29.45 -9.05
CA GLU A 580 -37.25 30.48 -8.01
C GLU A 580 -38.56 30.68 -7.23
N ARG A 581 -38.51 30.35 -5.93
CA ARG A 581 -38.36 31.34 -4.84
C ARG A 581 -38.20 30.65 -3.50
N SER A 582 -37.13 31.01 -2.78
CA SER A 582 -36.93 30.65 -1.37
C SER A 582 -38.16 30.97 -0.52
N PRO A 583 -38.49 30.06 0.41
CA PRO A 583 -38.40 30.43 1.81
C PRO A 583 -37.56 29.41 2.60
N TYR A 584 -36.83 29.95 3.57
CA TYR A 584 -36.05 29.28 4.60
C TYR A 584 -36.60 27.90 5.03
N VAL A 585 -35.78 26.85 4.94
CA VAL A 585 -36.04 25.61 5.69
C VAL A 585 -35.72 25.91 7.14
N ARG A 586 -36.75 26.24 7.93
CA ARG A 586 -36.65 26.38 9.39
C ARG A 586 -36.87 25.01 10.03
N PHE A 587 -35.84 24.45 10.66
CA PHE A 587 -35.93 23.21 11.47
C PHE A 587 -36.62 23.43 12.85
N SER A 588 -37.68 24.23 12.93
CA SER A 588 -38.38 24.46 14.20
C SER A 588 -39.88 24.67 14.01
N SER A 589 -40.64 23.58 14.13
CA SER A 589 -42.06 23.64 14.47
C SER A 589 -42.36 22.67 15.62
N LEU A 590 -41.55 22.74 16.68
CA LEU A 590 -41.98 22.34 18.01
C LEU A 590 -42.80 23.49 18.62
N PRO A 591 -43.94 23.24 19.29
CA PRO A 591 -44.67 24.27 20.01
C PRO A 591 -43.83 24.79 21.19
N GLY A 592 -43.53 26.09 21.21
CA GLY A 592 -43.07 26.79 22.42
C GLY A 592 -41.61 27.26 22.49
N ASP A 593 -41.02 27.82 21.42
CA ASP A 593 -39.70 28.46 21.55
C ASP A 593 -39.67 29.94 21.12
N VAL A 594 -38.99 30.72 21.95
CA VAL A 594 -39.08 32.18 22.13
C VAL A 594 -37.74 32.76 21.68
N ASN A 595 -37.59 33.14 20.41
CA ASN A 595 -36.61 34.16 19.96
C ASN A 595 -36.68 34.39 18.44
N ASN A 596 -37.30 35.50 18.08
CA ASN A 596 -37.54 35.99 16.72
C ASN A 596 -36.36 36.84 16.20
N GLY A 597 -35.11 36.42 16.47
CA GLY A 597 -33.91 37.22 16.24
C GLY A 597 -33.17 36.87 14.96
N VAL A 598 -33.09 37.82 14.03
CA VAL A 598 -32.29 37.75 12.79
C VAL A 598 -30.81 37.60 13.15
N MET A 599 -30.19 36.46 12.83
CA MET A 599 -28.74 36.28 12.96
C MET A 599 -28.05 36.77 11.68
N THR A 600 -27.62 38.03 11.68
CA THR A 600 -26.71 38.61 10.68
C THR A 600 -25.28 38.13 10.94
N GLY A 601 -24.62 37.47 9.98
CA GLY A 601 -23.17 37.21 10.05
C GLY A 601 -22.66 35.79 9.72
N VAL A 602 -23.52 34.85 9.29
CA VAL A 602 -23.08 33.48 8.92
C VAL A 602 -22.95 33.33 7.40
N ASP A 603 -21.76 32.94 6.95
CA ASP A 603 -21.40 32.74 5.55
C ASP A 603 -22.27 31.65 4.87
N PRO A 604 -22.67 31.84 3.60
CA PRO A 604 -23.33 30.81 2.80
C PRO A 604 -22.45 29.56 2.63
N GLY A 605 -23.04 28.36 2.73
CA GLY A 605 -22.35 27.08 2.43
C GLY A 605 -21.67 26.37 3.59
N THR A 606 -22.01 26.70 4.84
CA THR A 606 -21.46 25.97 6.00
C THR A 606 -22.48 25.02 6.64
N LEU A 607 -22.01 23.81 6.95
CA LEU A 607 -22.71 22.75 7.68
C LEU A 607 -22.29 22.84 9.15
N TRP A 608 -23.24 22.87 10.09
CA TRP A 608 -22.92 22.97 11.53
C TRP A 608 -23.70 21.95 12.34
N TYR A 609 -23.01 21.28 13.27
CA TYR A 609 -23.58 20.35 14.24
C TYR A 609 -23.76 21.06 15.60
N ASN A 610 -24.98 21.05 16.14
CA ASN A 610 -25.24 21.55 17.48
C ASN A 610 -25.21 20.39 18.49
N HIS A 611 -24.13 20.34 19.27
CA HIS A 611 -23.90 19.30 20.27
C HIS A 611 -24.99 19.23 21.35
N SER A 612 -25.52 20.38 21.82
CA SER A 612 -26.54 20.41 22.88
C SER A 612 -27.95 20.05 22.39
N LYS A 613 -28.20 20.12 21.08
CA LYS A 613 -29.51 19.85 20.46
C LYS A 613 -29.52 18.62 19.56
N LEU A 614 -28.38 17.95 19.39
CA LEU A 614 -28.19 16.76 18.55
C LEU A 614 -28.77 16.95 17.12
N ALA A 615 -28.55 18.13 16.53
CA ALA A 615 -29.14 18.49 15.23
C ALA A 615 -28.11 19.16 14.30
N PHE A 616 -28.21 18.85 13.01
CA PHE A 616 -27.43 19.47 11.93
C PHE A 616 -28.20 20.62 11.29
N PHE A 617 -27.49 21.70 10.96
CA PHE A 617 -28.03 22.88 10.29
C PHE A 617 -27.31 23.11 8.96
N TYR A 618 -28.08 23.35 7.90
CA TYR A 618 -27.58 23.67 6.56
C TYR A 618 -28.26 24.94 6.01
N LYS A 619 -27.46 25.88 5.49
CA LYS A 619 -27.93 27.05 4.72
C LYS A 619 -27.37 26.97 3.31
N GLY A 620 -28.20 26.55 2.37
CA GLY A 620 -27.79 26.24 1.01
C GLY A 620 -27.37 27.45 0.17
N PHE A 621 -26.43 27.18 -0.75
CA PHE A 621 -26.00 28.09 -1.81
C PHE A 621 -27.03 28.14 -2.95
N ASP A 622 -27.28 29.34 -3.48
CA ASP A 622 -27.54 29.53 -4.91
C ASP A 622 -26.17 29.70 -5.59
N LYS A 623 -25.52 28.59 -5.96
CA LYS A 623 -24.41 28.60 -6.92
C LYS A 623 -24.47 27.33 -7.76
N THR A 624 -24.82 27.54 -9.04
CA THR A 624 -24.36 26.82 -10.24
C THR A 624 -24.03 25.33 -10.08
N MET A 625 -24.80 24.50 -10.79
CA MET A 625 -24.47 23.13 -11.17
C MET A 625 -22.96 22.93 -11.31
N LEU A 626 -22.39 21.99 -10.55
CA LEU A 626 -21.11 21.41 -10.94
C LEU A 626 -21.35 20.70 -12.27
N THR A 627 -20.95 21.39 -13.33
CA THR A 627 -20.85 20.85 -14.67
C THR A 627 -19.72 19.80 -14.62
N PRO A 628 -19.93 18.55 -15.06
CA PRO A 628 -18.78 17.73 -15.42
C PRO A 628 -18.05 18.46 -16.56
N LEU A 629 -16.86 18.97 -16.25
CA LEU A 629 -16.01 19.64 -17.21
C LEU A 629 -15.49 18.58 -18.20
N VAL A 630 -15.89 18.68 -19.47
CA VAL A 630 -15.06 18.20 -20.58
C VAL A 630 -14.59 19.43 -21.34
N LEU A 631 -13.28 19.62 -21.40
CA LEU A 631 -12.61 20.58 -22.25
C LEU A 631 -12.68 20.08 -23.70
N ASP A 632 -13.20 20.91 -24.61
CA ASP A 632 -12.91 20.83 -26.04
C ASP A 632 -12.21 22.12 -26.48
N GLU A 633 -11.20 21.98 -27.33
CA GLU A 633 -10.21 22.99 -27.71
C GLU A 633 -10.64 23.91 -28.86
N LYS A 634 -11.95 24.08 -29.12
CA LYS A 634 -12.44 24.99 -30.19
C LYS A 634 -13.55 25.96 -29.81
N SER A 635 -13.98 26.02 -28.55
CA SER A 635 -15.00 27.02 -28.16
C SER A 635 -14.40 28.43 -28.03
N THR A 636 -14.88 29.37 -28.84
CA THR A 636 -14.49 30.80 -28.81
C THR A 636 -15.67 31.76 -28.55
N SER A 637 -16.81 31.27 -28.05
CA SER A 637 -17.91 32.17 -27.66
C SER A 637 -18.69 31.61 -26.48
N GLY A 638 -18.94 32.47 -25.48
CA GLY A 638 -19.62 32.14 -24.24
C GLY A 638 -21.09 31.74 -24.39
N PHE A 639 -21.56 31.02 -23.38
CA PHE A 639 -22.90 30.48 -23.15
C PHE A 639 -23.40 29.40 -24.16
N PRO A 640 -24.09 28.34 -23.69
CA PRO A 640 -24.64 27.34 -24.59
C PRO A 640 -25.83 27.91 -25.38
N SER A 641 -25.71 27.97 -26.70
CA SER A 641 -26.86 27.92 -27.60
C SER A 641 -27.55 26.54 -27.49
N GLY A 642 -28.88 26.53 -27.65
CA GLY A 642 -29.80 25.46 -27.22
C GLY A 642 -29.77 24.09 -27.93
N ASP A 643 -28.60 23.48 -28.19
CA ASP A 643 -28.51 22.16 -28.84
C ASP A 643 -27.50 21.19 -28.19
N TYR A 644 -27.65 20.85 -26.90
CA TYR A 644 -26.84 19.80 -26.25
C TYR A 644 -27.67 18.55 -25.89
N ALA A 645 -27.25 17.39 -26.42
CA ALA A 645 -27.76 16.07 -26.05
C ALA A 645 -26.62 15.20 -25.47
N PRO A 646 -26.84 14.47 -24.35
CA PRO A 646 -25.79 13.72 -23.64
C PRO A 646 -25.39 12.39 -24.34
N GLY A 647 -24.09 12.05 -24.29
CA GLY A 647 -23.54 10.73 -24.66
C GLY A 647 -23.52 9.72 -23.49
N PHE A 648 -23.19 8.45 -23.74
CA PHE A 648 -23.22 7.35 -22.76
C PHE A 648 -22.06 6.35 -22.89
N PHE A 649 -21.72 5.68 -21.77
CA PHE A 649 -20.70 4.62 -21.68
C PHE A 649 -21.35 3.22 -21.75
N SER A 650 -20.64 2.23 -22.29
CA SER A 650 -21.12 0.84 -22.44
C SER A 650 -19.98 -0.15 -22.16
N TYR A 651 -20.19 -1.09 -21.24
CA TYR A 651 -19.23 -2.14 -20.88
C TYR A 651 -19.60 -3.47 -21.56
N GLN A 652 -18.65 -4.08 -22.29
CA GLN A 652 -18.84 -5.40 -22.89
C GLN A 652 -18.36 -6.52 -21.96
N THR A 653 -19.31 -7.34 -21.51
CA THR A 653 -19.09 -8.43 -20.57
C THR A 653 -18.24 -9.58 -21.11
N GLN A 654 -18.24 -9.83 -22.43
CA GLN A 654 -17.42 -10.88 -23.05
C GLN A 654 -15.94 -10.52 -23.17
N THR A 655 -15.60 -9.23 -23.20
CA THR A 655 -14.23 -8.75 -23.51
C THR A 655 -13.61 -7.95 -22.37
N GLY A 656 -14.39 -7.55 -21.36
CA GLY A 656 -13.92 -6.73 -20.24
C GLY A 656 -13.59 -5.28 -20.62
N ARG A 657 -14.11 -4.80 -21.76
CA ARG A 657 -13.75 -3.50 -22.35
C ARG A 657 -14.87 -2.47 -22.18
N LEU A 658 -14.49 -1.24 -21.81
CA LEU A 658 -15.38 -0.09 -21.67
C LEU A 658 -15.40 0.70 -22.99
N PHE A 659 -16.55 1.22 -23.41
CA PHE A 659 -16.72 1.96 -24.66
C PHE A 659 -17.52 3.25 -24.45
N TYR A 660 -17.23 4.30 -25.21
CA TYR A 660 -17.96 5.59 -25.17
C TYR A 660 -18.67 5.90 -26.49
N ARG A 661 -19.86 6.53 -26.42
CA ARG A 661 -20.64 7.00 -27.58
C ARG A 661 -21.16 8.43 -27.39
N GLY A 662 -20.86 9.30 -28.36
CA GLY A 662 -21.16 10.73 -28.29
C GLY A 662 -22.48 11.22 -28.92
N LYS A 663 -23.19 10.45 -29.78
CA LYS A 663 -24.49 10.86 -30.37
C LYS A 663 -25.45 9.69 -30.70
N PRO A 664 -26.77 9.82 -30.49
CA PRO A 664 -27.77 8.80 -30.83
C PRO A 664 -28.00 8.63 -32.35
N ASN A 665 -27.97 9.72 -33.14
CA ASN A 665 -28.56 9.74 -34.49
C ASN A 665 -27.57 9.64 -35.68
N ASN A 666 -26.29 9.35 -35.46
CA ASN A 666 -25.36 9.12 -36.57
C ASN A 666 -25.27 7.61 -36.87
N SER A 667 -25.76 7.21 -38.05
CA SER A 667 -25.86 5.84 -38.56
C SER A 667 -24.52 5.15 -38.85
N ASN A 668 -23.38 5.79 -38.53
CA ASN A 668 -22.04 5.23 -38.78
C ASN A 668 -21.34 4.60 -37.55
N GLY A 669 -22.10 4.20 -36.52
CA GLY A 669 -21.85 2.96 -35.75
C GLY A 669 -20.47 2.67 -35.13
N LYS A 670 -19.63 3.64 -34.76
CA LYS A 670 -18.33 3.35 -34.11
C LYS A 670 -18.34 3.64 -32.61
N TYR A 671 -18.32 2.58 -31.81
CA TYR A 671 -17.94 2.62 -30.39
C TYR A 671 -16.44 2.89 -30.30
N MET A 672 -16.03 3.83 -29.44
CA MET A 672 -14.62 4.04 -29.11
C MET A 672 -14.27 3.20 -27.88
N GLU A 673 -13.32 2.27 -27.99
CA GLU A 673 -12.81 1.51 -26.84
C GLU A 673 -12.06 2.46 -25.90
N VAL A 674 -12.52 2.56 -24.66
CA VAL A 674 -11.88 3.27 -23.57
C VAL A 674 -10.78 2.37 -23.02
N VAL A 675 -9.58 2.54 -23.57
CA VAL A 675 -8.37 1.94 -23.02
C VAL A 675 -7.84 2.90 -21.96
N LEU A 676 -8.02 2.56 -20.68
CA LEU A 676 -7.34 3.24 -19.58
C LEU A 676 -5.85 2.90 -19.67
N LYS A 677 -5.09 3.74 -20.37
CA LYS A 677 -3.65 3.60 -20.45
C LYS A 677 -3.05 4.26 -19.22
N ASP A 678 -2.39 3.45 -18.41
CA ASP A 678 -1.58 3.87 -17.26
C ASP A 678 -0.78 5.15 -17.57
N LYS A 679 -0.68 6.01 -16.55
CA LYS A 679 0.12 7.25 -16.42
C LYS A 679 -0.66 8.56 -16.44
N PHE A 680 -1.52 8.83 -15.45
CA PHE A 680 -1.86 10.21 -15.08
C PHE A 680 -2.24 10.34 -13.60
N ILE A 681 -1.26 10.33 -12.70
CA ILE A 681 -1.36 11.03 -11.41
C ILE A 681 0.03 11.59 -11.08
N ASN A 682 0.32 12.79 -11.57
CA ASN A 682 1.30 13.73 -11.02
C ASN A 682 1.22 15.06 -11.81
N LEU A 683 0.06 15.73 -11.74
CA LEU A 683 -0.03 17.12 -12.19
C LEU A 683 0.03 18.02 -10.95
N LYS A 684 1.19 18.62 -10.76
CA LYS A 684 1.40 19.71 -9.80
C LYS A 684 0.64 20.95 -10.26
N ARG A 685 0.15 21.75 -9.30
CA ARG A 685 -0.50 23.04 -9.62
C ARG A 685 0.52 23.97 -10.28
N SER A 686 0.09 24.94 -11.09
CA SER A 686 1.01 25.91 -11.74
C SER A 686 1.91 26.67 -10.75
N THR A 687 1.51 26.75 -9.48
CA THR A 687 2.27 27.33 -8.37
C THR A 687 3.41 26.44 -7.85
N GLU A 688 3.49 25.19 -8.28
CA GLU A 688 4.39 24.15 -7.76
C GLU A 688 5.46 23.73 -8.80
N VAL A 689 5.48 24.37 -9.98
CA VAL A 689 6.51 24.17 -11.01
C VAL A 689 7.64 25.18 -10.81
N SER A 690 8.83 24.68 -10.49
CA SER A 690 10.05 25.47 -10.43
C SER A 690 10.44 25.97 -11.83
N LYS A 691 10.99 27.19 -11.95
CA LYS A 691 11.46 27.75 -13.25
C LYS A 691 12.52 26.87 -13.94
N THR A 692 13.18 26.00 -13.19
CA THR A 692 14.13 25.00 -13.71
C THR A 692 13.49 23.61 -13.60
N PRO A 693 13.26 22.89 -14.72
CA PRO A 693 12.66 21.57 -14.70
C PRO A 693 13.62 20.52 -14.13
N VAL A 694 13.08 19.47 -13.50
CA VAL A 694 13.82 18.29 -13.03
C VAL A 694 13.36 17.04 -13.78
N GLU A 695 14.21 16.01 -13.83
CA GLU A 695 13.91 14.76 -14.55
C GLU A 695 12.57 14.18 -14.09
N GLY A 696 11.70 13.87 -15.06
CA GLY A 696 10.34 13.39 -14.82
C GLY A 696 9.25 14.46 -14.80
N ASP A 697 9.61 15.75 -14.81
CA ASP A 697 8.62 16.82 -14.95
C ASP A 697 7.87 16.70 -16.29
N THR A 698 6.56 16.93 -16.25
CA THR A 698 5.71 16.91 -17.44
C THR A 698 5.07 18.27 -17.67
N TYR A 699 5.07 18.71 -18.93
CA TYR A 699 4.54 20.01 -19.35
C TYR A 699 3.64 19.82 -20.55
N TYR A 700 2.52 20.54 -20.59
CA TYR A 700 1.67 20.56 -21.77
C TYR A 700 2.13 21.68 -22.69
N ASP A 701 2.86 21.34 -23.75
CA ASP A 701 3.30 22.29 -24.75
C ASP A 701 2.07 22.86 -25.48
N THR A 702 1.74 24.11 -25.17
CA THR A 702 0.56 24.81 -25.70
C THR A 702 0.66 25.09 -27.20
N VAL A 703 1.88 25.15 -27.75
CA VAL A 703 2.11 25.33 -29.20
C VAL A 703 1.88 24.01 -29.93
N ARG A 704 2.40 22.90 -29.39
CA ARG A 704 2.26 21.56 -30.00
C ARG A 704 0.97 20.85 -29.61
N LYS A 705 0.23 21.36 -28.63
CA LYS A 705 -0.97 20.76 -28.04
C LYS A 705 -0.75 19.30 -27.65
N LYS A 706 0.43 19.02 -27.10
CA LYS A 706 0.85 17.69 -26.71
C LYS A 706 1.67 17.78 -25.43
N PRO A 707 1.51 16.82 -24.52
CA PRO A 707 2.36 16.76 -23.36
C PRO A 707 3.78 16.39 -23.78
N VAL A 708 4.76 16.89 -23.03
CA VAL A 708 6.19 16.62 -23.14
C VAL A 708 6.72 16.29 -21.75
N TYR A 709 7.86 15.61 -21.66
CA TYR A 709 8.51 15.29 -20.39
C TYR A 709 9.97 15.72 -20.39
N TYR A 710 10.52 16.10 -19.24
CA TYR A 710 11.94 16.43 -19.10
C TYR A 710 12.73 15.18 -18.73
N ASP A 711 13.71 14.79 -19.54
CA ASP A 711 14.51 13.57 -19.34
C ASP A 711 15.75 13.79 -18.45
N GLY A 712 15.81 14.92 -17.75
CA GLY A 712 16.97 15.33 -16.93
C GLY A 712 17.99 16.19 -17.68
N ALA A 713 17.90 16.27 -19.01
CA ALA A 713 18.73 17.16 -19.82
C ALA A 713 17.91 18.04 -20.79
N ASN A 714 16.90 17.47 -21.43
CA ASN A 714 16.07 18.12 -22.43
C ASN A 714 14.59 17.77 -22.27
N TRP A 715 13.73 18.65 -22.76
CA TRP A 715 12.32 18.32 -22.96
C TRP A 715 12.17 17.40 -24.16
N ARG A 716 11.34 16.35 -24.03
CA ARG A 716 11.06 15.37 -25.07
C ARG A 716 9.58 15.17 -25.30
N ASP A 717 9.22 14.92 -26.55
CA ASP A 717 7.90 14.36 -26.87
C ASP A 717 7.83 12.87 -26.49
N PHE A 718 6.62 12.31 -26.47
CA PHE A 718 6.39 10.89 -26.15
C PHE A 718 6.88 9.91 -27.23
N SER A 719 7.46 10.41 -28.33
CA SER A 719 8.19 9.60 -29.31
C SER A 719 9.71 9.62 -29.06
N GLY A 720 10.16 10.32 -28.02
CA GLY A 720 11.56 10.43 -27.60
C GLY A 720 12.35 11.54 -28.30
N ASN A 721 11.73 12.38 -29.13
CA ASN A 721 12.42 13.47 -29.81
C ASN A 721 12.61 14.66 -28.89
N ILE A 722 13.76 15.34 -28.97
CA ILE A 722 14.00 16.59 -28.24
C ILE A 722 13.10 17.69 -28.81
N VAL A 723 12.43 18.41 -27.92
CA VAL A 723 11.55 19.53 -28.24
C VAL A 723 11.89 20.73 -27.38
N SER A 724 11.76 21.92 -27.96
CA SER A 724 11.89 23.17 -27.20
C SER A 724 10.52 23.57 -26.68
N VAL A 725 10.41 23.78 -25.38
CA VAL A 725 9.23 24.32 -24.71
C VAL A 725 9.61 25.57 -23.93
N ASN A 726 8.66 26.50 -23.80
CA ASN A 726 8.83 27.72 -23.03
C ASN A 726 7.81 27.66 -21.89
N PRO A 727 8.21 27.21 -20.69
CA PRO A 727 7.32 26.92 -19.57
C PRO A 727 6.35 28.05 -19.23
#